data_AF-A0A8D8ARA6-F1
#
_entry.id   AF-A0A8D8ARA6-F1
#
_cell.length_a   1.000
_cell.length_b   1.000
_cell.length_c   1.000
_cell.angle_alpha   90.00
_cell.angle_beta   90.00
_cell.angle_gamma   90.00
#
_symmetry.space_group_name_H-M   'P 1'
#
loop_
_entity.id
_entity.type
_entity.pdbx_description
1 polymer ?
#
loop_
_entity_poly.entity_id
_entity_poly.type
_entity_poly.pdbx_seq_one_letter_code
_entity_poly.pdbx_strand_id
1 'polypeptide(L)'
;MEELLLTIVKEATGSKQQNLKQAAQIAHDKLLRQHGIHRDPSYELRTVCFTALQMALETKRPKFVTYGLNGLHRIIRDERFFFGLEPEDDSVWLPAQLLRTTSGISTVGNEDTVVNVLRLFLSMACSQTCTLNGRLLIEVLSKCGECWENGSRAVKAASLAAGSQCLRAFCMFLKDEAEEILRTGPAGIINVGMAAAVYNEVIPVMQWLCSRLIEPTTGSPKRTDTAGSLYLMECILTLVTALPPDVHANPHFTAFLWQKFCPTLAATLGSPGRVNIDKKFTYKDAIHLIESEHRGFFTRPGLDGPQARCIYLTSVQLLRIAGAQGTLRPMLEALFHRMLLLPVPANRAEPLRCVREIFKSPERLIDLAVILYPDKTQGQSCSDDMALFRLIIDAMEECATSAQNSSGGVTSSNSVDNSMTSSVECIVALLESLQTLCSGNFDESIISDRVTDAVNARYYQLREVDYTGPLTYQSMARLPAPYRDAVAELRQSGFETSSESEVDGEHQIDPEAGSMGSGDTEGPEDEAHSSSDDISSKADGNWPWAHLEEPPHTRSDVDCDRHHAREFAKVLSNDLVGNLLKLKASVEVDEAIQEFASNICQQNSLNYSDYDYNLTALNADGIYLATYSALLLALQLMKAGHYDENHEPVLIPLSEQQFVTSVQNAGVLVYLSSAWLRELYQCILANNPLSLLKSVENTDGSHCALVDMLYDAGGVGPTQMLSDWQRLQSVVRIQSEPTIKQLAAKKLARRLLTCCWDSMVTVLTAGLGEVDDSRTARLVKLSKKTLRVKKKARCSGEALYALSLEGLHAAATLSNSLNLQHLAGKILNLIATNVCLNSGPKRTRPRWSQADTAKMLCALSHQAD
;
A
#
# COMPACT_ATOMS: atom_id res chain seq x y z
N MET A 1 -3.53 -21.02 -54.69
CA MET A 1 -4.99 -20.94 -54.48
C MET A 1 -5.77 -21.77 -55.53
N GLU A 2 -5.37 -21.65 -56.78
CA GLU A 2 -5.82 -22.31 -58.01
C GLU A 2 -6.10 -23.81 -57.88
N GLU A 3 -5.15 -24.59 -57.34
CA GLU A 3 -5.30 -26.04 -57.11
C GLU A 3 -6.48 -26.39 -56.19
N LEU A 4 -6.72 -25.57 -55.17
CA LEU A 4 -7.85 -25.77 -54.26
C LEU A 4 -9.18 -25.51 -54.98
N LEU A 5 -9.25 -24.44 -55.78
CA LEU A 5 -10.44 -24.12 -56.57
C LEU A 5 -10.73 -25.23 -57.59
N LEU A 6 -9.72 -25.76 -58.28
CA LEU A 6 -9.89 -26.93 -59.16
C LEU A 6 -10.37 -28.16 -58.41
N THR A 7 -9.85 -28.39 -57.21
CA THR A 7 -10.32 -29.49 -56.35
C THR A 7 -11.81 -29.32 -56.03
N ILE A 8 -12.25 -28.10 -55.66
CA ILE A 8 -13.67 -27.81 -55.44
C ILE A 8 -14.50 -28.06 -56.71
N VAL A 9 -14.02 -27.63 -57.89
CA VAL A 9 -14.71 -27.85 -59.17
C VAL A 9 -14.88 -29.33 -59.50
N LYS A 10 -13.82 -30.13 -59.29
CA LYS A 10 -13.82 -31.58 -59.55
C LYS A 10 -14.76 -32.32 -58.63
N GLU A 11 -14.88 -31.88 -57.38
CA GLU A 11 -15.66 -32.57 -56.36
C GLU A 11 -17.11 -32.09 -56.24
N ALA A 12 -17.43 -30.88 -56.70
CA ALA A 12 -18.78 -30.33 -56.72
C ALA A 12 -19.64 -30.92 -57.86
N THR A 13 -19.79 -32.25 -57.88
CA THR A 13 -20.52 -32.98 -58.93
C THR A 13 -22.04 -33.08 -58.67
N GLY A 14 -22.50 -32.77 -57.45
CA GLY A 14 -23.92 -32.84 -57.09
C GLY A 14 -24.76 -31.75 -57.75
N SER A 15 -26.02 -32.05 -58.07
CA SER A 15 -26.96 -31.09 -58.68
C SER A 15 -27.16 -29.82 -57.84
N LYS A 16 -27.15 -29.94 -56.50
CA LYS A 16 -27.23 -28.81 -55.56
C LYS A 16 -25.95 -27.96 -55.48
N GLN A 17 -24.85 -28.38 -56.10
CA GLN A 17 -23.53 -27.75 -56.00
C GLN A 17 -23.06 -27.13 -57.32
N GLN A 18 -23.93 -27.07 -58.34
CA GLN A 18 -23.58 -26.49 -59.64
C GLN A 18 -23.16 -25.03 -59.53
N ASN A 19 -23.85 -24.24 -58.72
CA ASN A 19 -23.49 -22.83 -58.52
C ASN A 19 -22.12 -22.68 -57.84
N LEU A 20 -21.78 -23.56 -56.88
CA LEU A 20 -20.46 -23.59 -56.25
C LEU A 20 -19.38 -23.96 -57.27
N LYS A 21 -19.65 -24.98 -58.10
CA LYS A 21 -18.74 -25.39 -59.17
C LYS A 21 -18.46 -24.23 -60.14
N GLN A 22 -19.52 -23.54 -60.56
CA GLN A 22 -19.40 -22.39 -61.46
C GLN A 22 -18.61 -21.25 -60.81
N ALA A 23 -18.92 -20.88 -59.57
CA ALA A 23 -18.20 -19.83 -58.85
C ALA A 23 -16.71 -20.18 -58.67
N ALA A 24 -16.39 -21.43 -58.30
CA ALA A 24 -15.02 -21.90 -58.15
C ALA A 24 -14.25 -21.89 -59.49
N GLN A 25 -14.92 -22.24 -60.60
CA GLN A 25 -14.33 -22.17 -61.94
C GLN A 25 -14.04 -20.72 -62.35
N ILE A 26 -14.98 -19.80 -62.14
CA ILE A 26 -14.79 -18.37 -62.45
C ILE A 26 -13.62 -17.80 -61.65
N ALA A 27 -13.54 -18.12 -60.35
CA ALA A 27 -12.43 -17.71 -59.49
C ALA A 27 -11.08 -18.26 -60.00
N HIS A 28 -11.05 -19.54 -60.38
CA HIS A 28 -9.85 -20.18 -60.91
C HIS A 28 -9.38 -19.51 -62.21
N ASP A 29 -10.30 -19.28 -63.14
CA ASP A 29 -10.00 -18.66 -64.42
C ASP A 29 -9.53 -17.21 -64.25
N LYS A 30 -10.11 -16.46 -63.30
CA LYS A 30 -9.68 -15.08 -63.01
C LYS A 30 -8.27 -15.03 -62.44
N LEU A 31 -7.91 -15.96 -61.54
CA LEU A 31 -6.55 -16.07 -60.99
C LEU A 31 -5.53 -16.48 -62.06
N LEU A 32 -5.87 -17.41 -62.95
CA LEU A 32 -5.01 -17.80 -64.07
C LEU A 32 -4.75 -16.65 -65.06
N ARG A 33 -5.62 -15.63 -65.12
CA ARG A 33 -5.42 -14.46 -65.99
C ARG A 33 -4.51 -13.39 -65.40
N GLN A 34 -4.05 -13.53 -64.15
CA GLN A 34 -3.22 -12.53 -63.45
C GLN A 34 -1.74 -12.51 -63.87
N HIS A 35 -1.42 -12.91 -65.10
CA HIS A 35 -0.06 -12.91 -65.63
C HIS A 35 0.21 -11.63 -66.45
N GLY A 36 1.35 -10.98 -66.24
CA GLY A 36 1.76 -9.78 -66.99
C GLY A 36 1.53 -8.44 -66.26
N ILE A 37 1.47 -7.34 -67.02
CA ILE A 37 1.43 -5.94 -66.54
C ILE A 37 0.01 -5.49 -66.15
N HIS A 38 -1.04 -6.12 -66.67
CA HIS A 38 -2.44 -5.85 -66.32
C HIS A 38 -2.93 -6.83 -65.26
N ARG A 39 -2.68 -6.53 -63.98
CA ARG A 39 -3.27 -7.25 -62.84
C ARG A 39 -4.54 -6.55 -62.39
N ASP A 40 -5.57 -7.33 -62.11
CA ASP A 40 -6.78 -6.79 -61.49
C ASP A 40 -6.45 -6.33 -60.05
N PRO A 41 -7.17 -5.34 -59.52
CA PRO A 41 -7.01 -4.94 -58.13
C PRO A 41 -7.24 -6.11 -57.16
N SER A 42 -6.46 -6.14 -56.08
CA SER A 42 -6.53 -7.20 -55.06
C SER A 42 -7.95 -7.44 -54.53
N TYR A 43 -8.73 -6.36 -54.29
CA TYR A 43 -10.10 -6.47 -53.79
C TYR A 43 -11.04 -7.20 -54.75
N GLU A 44 -10.83 -7.12 -56.06
CA GLU A 44 -11.64 -7.84 -57.04
C GLU A 44 -11.29 -9.33 -57.09
N LEU A 45 -10.00 -9.65 -57.02
CA LEU A 45 -9.52 -11.03 -56.97
C LEU A 45 -10.04 -11.74 -55.73
N ARG A 46 -9.96 -11.05 -54.59
CA ARG A 46 -10.54 -11.49 -53.32
C ARG A 46 -12.04 -11.72 -53.45
N THR A 47 -12.80 -10.79 -54.04
CA THR A 47 -14.27 -10.91 -54.17
C THR A 47 -14.68 -12.21 -54.84
N VAL A 48 -14.11 -12.53 -56.01
CA VAL A 48 -14.50 -13.74 -56.77
C VAL A 48 -14.10 -15.01 -56.01
N CYS A 49 -12.93 -15.02 -55.36
CA CYS A 49 -12.50 -16.13 -54.54
C CYS A 49 -13.40 -16.31 -53.30
N PHE A 50 -13.72 -15.23 -52.60
CA PHE A 50 -14.58 -15.23 -51.41
C PHE A 50 -15.99 -15.72 -51.73
N THR A 51 -16.57 -15.35 -52.89
CA THR A 51 -17.87 -15.90 -53.31
C THR A 51 -17.82 -17.42 -53.41
N ALA A 52 -16.82 -18.00 -54.08
CA ALA A 52 -16.68 -19.45 -54.19
C ALA A 52 -16.49 -20.14 -52.82
N LEU A 53 -15.67 -19.54 -51.94
CA LEU A 53 -15.39 -20.08 -50.62
C LEU A 53 -16.59 -19.96 -49.67
N GLN A 54 -17.34 -18.86 -49.71
CA GLN A 54 -18.57 -18.68 -48.96
C GLN A 54 -19.57 -19.79 -49.32
N MET A 55 -19.79 -20.01 -50.62
CA MET A 55 -20.68 -21.07 -51.07
C MET A 55 -20.21 -22.46 -50.60
N ALA A 56 -18.90 -22.70 -50.54
CA ALA A 56 -18.33 -23.94 -50.02
C ALA A 56 -18.66 -24.13 -48.52
N LEU A 57 -18.55 -23.07 -47.72
CA LEU A 57 -18.88 -23.06 -46.29
C LEU A 57 -20.38 -23.27 -46.04
N GLU A 58 -21.23 -22.64 -46.85
CA GLU A 58 -22.70 -22.73 -46.74
C GLU A 58 -23.26 -24.10 -47.14
N THR A 59 -22.48 -24.95 -47.84
CA THR A 59 -22.93 -26.32 -48.16
C THR A 59 -23.19 -27.18 -46.93
N LYS A 60 -22.64 -26.81 -45.76
CA LYS A 60 -22.64 -27.58 -44.50
C LYS A 60 -22.01 -28.98 -44.61
N ARG A 61 -21.37 -29.31 -45.74
CA ARG A 61 -20.68 -30.59 -45.94
C ARG A 61 -19.24 -30.47 -45.41
N PRO A 62 -18.80 -31.32 -44.47
CA PRO A 62 -17.49 -31.18 -43.80
C PRO A 62 -16.31 -31.01 -44.76
N LYS A 63 -16.33 -31.74 -45.88
CA LYS A 63 -15.29 -31.69 -46.91
C LYS A 63 -15.18 -30.31 -47.58
N PHE A 64 -16.31 -29.74 -48.01
CA PHE A 64 -16.36 -28.42 -48.64
C PHE A 64 -16.13 -27.30 -47.63
N VAL A 65 -16.58 -27.45 -46.38
CA VAL A 65 -16.26 -26.52 -45.29
C VAL A 65 -14.75 -26.46 -45.07
N THR A 66 -14.07 -27.62 -45.06
CA THR A 66 -12.61 -27.70 -44.93
C THR A 66 -11.91 -27.01 -46.10
N TYR A 67 -12.38 -27.19 -47.33
CA TYR A 67 -11.85 -26.47 -48.49
C TYR A 67 -12.10 -24.96 -48.40
N GLY A 68 -13.29 -24.55 -47.97
CA GLY A 68 -13.63 -23.15 -47.72
C GLY A 68 -12.64 -22.50 -46.75
N LEU A 69 -12.48 -23.09 -45.56
CA LEU A 69 -11.58 -22.59 -44.52
C LEU A 69 -10.11 -22.54 -44.99
N ASN A 70 -9.63 -23.60 -45.66
CA ASN A 70 -8.28 -23.64 -46.22
C ASN A 70 -8.06 -22.56 -47.30
N GLY A 71 -9.09 -22.26 -48.09
CA GLY A 71 -9.05 -21.19 -49.08
C GLY A 71 -8.95 -19.82 -48.43
N LEU A 72 -9.71 -19.57 -47.36
CA LEU A 72 -9.65 -18.31 -46.62
C LEU A 72 -8.25 -18.10 -46.00
N HIS A 73 -7.66 -19.14 -45.39
CA HIS A 73 -6.28 -19.07 -44.90
C HIS A 73 -5.26 -18.81 -46.01
N ARG A 74 -5.45 -19.37 -47.20
CA ARG A 74 -4.58 -19.10 -48.37
C ARG A 74 -4.71 -17.67 -48.84
N ILE A 75 -5.90 -17.09 -48.84
CA ILE A 75 -6.10 -15.67 -49.18
C ILE A 75 -5.31 -14.78 -48.23
N ILE A 76 -5.35 -15.03 -46.91
CA ILE A 76 -4.63 -14.23 -45.91
C ILE A 76 -3.10 -14.26 -46.12
N ARG A 77 -2.56 -15.32 -46.72
CA ARG A 77 -1.10 -15.54 -46.86
C ARG A 77 -0.54 -15.24 -48.25
N ASP A 78 -1.37 -15.23 -49.28
CA ASP A 78 -0.93 -15.10 -50.67
C ASP A 78 -0.84 -13.61 -51.04
N GLU A 79 0.38 -13.13 -51.26
CA GLU A 79 0.72 -11.72 -51.52
C GLU A 79 -0.09 -11.09 -52.66
N ARG A 80 -0.59 -11.89 -53.60
CA ARG A 80 -1.40 -11.42 -54.73
C ARG A 80 -2.75 -10.83 -54.29
N PHE A 81 -3.21 -11.12 -53.07
CA PHE A 81 -4.43 -10.55 -52.50
C PHE A 81 -4.17 -9.30 -51.64
N PHE A 82 -2.92 -8.83 -51.59
CA PHE A 82 -2.46 -7.65 -50.84
C PHE A 82 -1.64 -6.68 -51.70
N PHE A 83 -1.59 -6.91 -53.02
CA PHE A 83 -0.79 -6.10 -53.93
C PHE A 83 -1.53 -4.80 -54.28
N GLY A 84 -0.88 -3.66 -54.03
CA GLY A 84 -1.41 -2.31 -54.27
C GLY A 84 -1.92 -1.61 -53.02
N LEU A 85 -2.25 -0.32 -53.15
CA LEU A 85 -2.91 0.44 -52.09
C LEU A 85 -4.38 0.01 -51.99
N GLU A 86 -4.85 -0.24 -50.76
CA GLU A 86 -6.27 -0.42 -50.51
C GLU A 86 -7.02 0.88 -50.87
N PRO A 87 -8.25 0.78 -51.42
CA PRO A 87 -9.03 1.96 -51.83
C PRO A 87 -9.54 2.75 -50.60
N GLU A 88 -10.03 3.97 -50.82
CA GLU A 88 -10.57 4.81 -49.72
C GLU A 88 -11.77 4.17 -49.01
N ASP A 89 -12.57 3.37 -49.73
CA ASP A 89 -13.67 2.60 -49.15
C ASP A 89 -13.13 1.38 -48.39
N ASP A 90 -13.15 1.46 -47.06
CA ASP A 90 -12.71 0.38 -46.17
C ASP A 90 -13.61 -0.88 -46.24
N SER A 91 -14.80 -0.78 -46.85
CA SER A 91 -15.75 -1.89 -46.96
C SER A 91 -15.32 -2.99 -47.95
N VAL A 92 -14.30 -2.72 -48.78
CA VAL A 92 -13.72 -3.66 -49.74
C VAL A 92 -12.32 -4.14 -49.36
N TRP A 93 -11.80 -3.69 -48.21
CA TRP A 93 -10.53 -4.17 -47.67
C TRP A 93 -10.62 -5.64 -47.27
N LEU A 94 -9.47 -6.31 -47.11
CA LEU A 94 -9.44 -7.72 -46.71
C LEU A 94 -10.35 -7.99 -45.49
N PRO A 95 -10.30 -7.21 -44.39
CA PRO A 95 -11.09 -7.54 -43.21
C PRO A 95 -12.59 -7.50 -43.46
N ALA A 96 -13.09 -6.45 -44.10
CA ALA A 96 -14.50 -6.33 -44.43
C ALA A 96 -14.99 -7.49 -45.32
N GLN A 97 -14.21 -7.84 -46.34
CA GLN A 97 -14.55 -8.93 -47.25
C GLN A 97 -14.55 -10.30 -46.53
N LEU A 98 -13.57 -10.57 -45.66
CA LEU A 98 -13.50 -11.81 -44.89
C LEU A 98 -14.65 -11.92 -43.87
N LEU A 99 -14.96 -10.83 -43.15
CA LEU A 99 -16.06 -10.76 -42.19
C LEU A 99 -17.41 -11.00 -42.89
N ARG A 100 -17.64 -10.37 -44.05
CA ARG A 100 -18.84 -10.59 -44.86
C ARG A 100 -18.99 -12.03 -45.30
N THR A 101 -17.90 -12.63 -45.79
CA THR A 101 -17.84 -14.03 -46.26
C THR A 101 -18.19 -15.04 -45.15
N THR A 102 -17.87 -14.71 -43.90
CA THR A 102 -18.06 -15.60 -42.74
C THR A 102 -19.29 -15.28 -41.90
N SER A 103 -20.05 -14.23 -42.25
CA SER A 103 -21.20 -13.73 -41.50
C SER A 103 -22.27 -14.78 -41.18
N GLY A 104 -22.54 -15.72 -42.10
CA GLY A 104 -23.54 -16.78 -41.92
C GLY A 104 -23.11 -17.94 -41.00
N ILE A 105 -21.85 -18.00 -40.58
CA ILE A 105 -21.29 -19.13 -39.82
C ILE A 105 -21.47 -18.93 -38.31
N SER A 106 -21.47 -17.68 -37.85
CA SER A 106 -21.52 -17.31 -36.42
C SER A 106 -22.78 -17.77 -35.67
N THR A 107 -23.89 -18.03 -36.38
CA THR A 107 -25.21 -18.30 -35.79
C THR A 107 -25.73 -19.71 -36.04
N VAL A 108 -25.19 -20.43 -37.03
CA VAL A 108 -25.73 -21.74 -37.52
C VAL A 108 -24.62 -22.78 -37.77
N GLY A 109 -23.35 -22.45 -37.50
CA GLY A 109 -22.19 -23.32 -37.76
C GLY A 109 -21.97 -24.43 -36.73
N ASN A 110 -21.27 -25.49 -37.14
CA ASN A 110 -20.66 -26.45 -36.21
C ASN A 110 -19.60 -25.74 -35.35
N GLU A 111 -19.46 -26.10 -34.07
CA GLU A 111 -18.52 -25.49 -33.12
C GLU A 111 -17.09 -25.44 -33.68
N ASP A 112 -16.62 -26.52 -34.30
CA ASP A 112 -15.30 -26.59 -34.93
C ASP A 112 -15.14 -25.56 -36.05
N THR A 113 -16.18 -25.36 -36.86
CA THR A 113 -16.15 -24.36 -37.95
C THR A 113 -16.08 -22.96 -37.37
N VAL A 114 -16.87 -22.65 -36.33
CA VAL A 114 -16.85 -21.34 -35.67
C VAL A 114 -15.46 -21.05 -35.09
N VAL A 115 -14.85 -22.01 -34.39
CA VAL A 115 -13.48 -21.86 -33.86
C VAL A 115 -12.45 -21.60 -34.96
N ASN A 116 -12.57 -22.27 -36.11
CA ASN A 116 -11.69 -22.01 -37.24
C ASN A 116 -11.92 -20.63 -37.88
N VAL A 117 -13.16 -20.14 -37.92
CA VAL A 117 -13.46 -18.76 -38.34
C VAL A 117 -12.85 -17.74 -37.38
N LEU A 118 -12.95 -17.96 -36.07
CA LEU A 118 -12.30 -17.09 -35.07
C LEU A 118 -10.76 -17.08 -35.24
N ARG A 119 -10.16 -18.23 -35.59
CA ARG A 119 -8.73 -18.29 -35.94
C ARG A 119 -8.39 -17.53 -37.22
N LEU A 120 -9.30 -17.48 -38.19
CA LEU A 120 -9.13 -16.66 -39.40
C LEU A 120 -9.11 -15.17 -39.07
N PHE A 121 -10.02 -14.70 -38.21
CA PHE A 121 -10.03 -13.30 -37.74
C PHE A 121 -8.72 -12.93 -37.04
N LEU A 122 -8.24 -13.81 -36.16
CA LEU A 122 -6.97 -13.63 -35.49
C LEU A 122 -5.78 -13.62 -36.47
N SER A 123 -5.72 -14.59 -37.38
CA SER A 123 -4.65 -14.69 -38.38
C SER A 123 -4.60 -13.47 -39.30
N MET A 124 -5.75 -12.86 -39.56
CA MET A 124 -5.86 -11.62 -40.32
C MET A 124 -5.35 -10.43 -39.51
N ALA A 125 -5.84 -10.23 -38.28
CA ALA A 125 -5.46 -9.10 -37.44
C ALA A 125 -3.97 -9.10 -37.07
N CYS A 126 -3.34 -10.28 -36.97
CA CYS A 126 -1.91 -10.40 -36.72
C CYS A 126 -1.04 -10.40 -38.00
N SER A 127 -1.63 -10.25 -39.19
CA SER A 127 -0.86 -10.19 -40.44
C SER A 127 -0.29 -8.80 -40.66
N GLN A 128 1.02 -8.70 -40.92
CA GLN A 128 1.69 -7.42 -41.21
C GLN A 128 1.19 -6.75 -42.49
N THR A 129 0.60 -7.52 -43.41
CA THR A 129 0.05 -7.03 -44.68
C THR A 129 -1.39 -6.54 -44.56
N CYS A 130 -2.03 -6.74 -43.41
CA CYS A 130 -3.42 -6.40 -43.20
C CYS A 130 -3.54 -5.03 -42.52
N THR A 131 -4.23 -4.10 -43.16
CA THR A 131 -4.61 -2.83 -42.54
C THR A 131 -5.91 -3.01 -41.75
N LEU A 132 -5.91 -2.62 -40.48
CA LEU A 132 -7.09 -2.70 -39.61
C LEU A 132 -7.32 -1.33 -38.96
N ASN A 133 -8.44 -0.69 -39.29
CA ASN A 133 -8.87 0.56 -38.66
C ASN A 133 -9.85 0.28 -37.49
N GLY A 134 -10.18 1.33 -36.72
CA GLY A 134 -11.09 1.19 -35.58
C GLY A 134 -12.47 0.65 -35.95
N ARG A 135 -13.01 1.00 -37.13
CA ARG A 135 -14.33 0.55 -37.62
C ARG A 135 -14.36 -0.96 -37.89
N LEU A 136 -13.35 -1.47 -38.60
CA LEU A 136 -13.22 -2.89 -38.92
C LEU A 136 -12.95 -3.71 -37.66
N LEU A 137 -12.18 -3.19 -36.71
CA LEU A 137 -11.99 -3.83 -35.42
C LEU A 137 -13.30 -3.96 -34.63
N ILE A 138 -14.15 -2.93 -34.64
CA ILE A 138 -15.50 -3.01 -34.04
C ILE A 138 -16.31 -4.15 -34.68
N GLU A 139 -16.24 -4.33 -35.99
CA GLU A 139 -16.95 -5.41 -36.68
C GLU A 139 -16.40 -6.80 -36.29
N VAL A 140 -15.08 -6.96 -36.18
CA VAL A 140 -14.44 -8.19 -35.65
C VAL A 140 -14.92 -8.49 -34.23
N LEU A 141 -14.91 -7.48 -33.35
CA LEU A 141 -15.33 -7.63 -31.95
C LEU A 141 -16.82 -7.94 -31.83
N SER A 142 -17.65 -7.35 -32.68
CA SER A 142 -19.08 -7.65 -32.76
C SER A 142 -19.30 -9.11 -33.14
N LYS A 143 -18.59 -9.63 -34.14
CA LYS A 143 -18.70 -11.04 -34.54
C LYS A 143 -18.18 -12.02 -33.49
N CYS A 144 -17.09 -11.68 -32.81
CA CYS A 144 -16.62 -12.46 -31.67
C CYS A 144 -17.64 -12.41 -30.51
N GLY A 145 -18.30 -11.28 -30.28
CA GLY A 145 -19.39 -11.14 -29.30
C GLY A 145 -20.61 -12.01 -29.63
N GLU A 146 -21.04 -12.02 -30.89
CA GLU A 146 -22.13 -12.90 -31.37
C GLU A 146 -21.79 -14.39 -31.14
N CYS A 147 -20.55 -14.79 -31.43
CA CYS A 147 -20.06 -16.15 -31.16
C CYS A 147 -20.00 -16.45 -29.65
N TRP A 148 -19.64 -15.47 -28.83
CA TRP A 148 -19.62 -15.60 -27.38
C TRP A 148 -21.03 -15.83 -26.82
N GLU A 149 -22.01 -15.01 -27.20
CA GLU A 149 -23.37 -15.10 -26.65
C GLU A 149 -24.04 -16.44 -26.99
N ASN A 150 -23.87 -16.90 -28.23
CA ASN A 150 -24.55 -18.09 -28.76
C ASN A 150 -23.74 -19.39 -28.65
N GLY A 151 -22.46 -19.30 -28.28
CA GLY A 151 -21.52 -20.41 -28.32
C GLY A 151 -21.49 -21.32 -27.10
N SER A 152 -20.94 -22.52 -27.28
CA SER A 152 -20.56 -23.42 -26.19
C SER A 152 -19.43 -22.82 -25.35
N ARG A 153 -19.07 -23.47 -24.23
CA ARG A 153 -17.94 -23.02 -23.39
C ARG A 153 -16.64 -22.90 -24.19
N ALA A 154 -16.38 -23.82 -25.13
CA ALA A 154 -15.19 -23.80 -25.97
C ALA A 154 -15.22 -22.63 -26.96
N VAL A 155 -16.37 -22.40 -27.59
CA VAL A 155 -16.57 -21.28 -28.52
C VAL A 155 -16.45 -19.94 -27.79
N LYS A 156 -17.01 -19.81 -26.58
CA LYS A 156 -16.85 -18.63 -25.71
C LYS A 156 -15.37 -18.34 -25.45
N ALA A 157 -14.61 -19.33 -24.96
CA ALA A 157 -13.18 -19.18 -24.72
C ALA A 157 -12.40 -18.77 -25.98
N ALA A 158 -12.70 -19.40 -27.13
CA ALA A 158 -12.09 -19.06 -28.41
C ALA A 158 -12.46 -17.64 -28.88
N SER A 159 -13.71 -17.22 -28.66
CA SER A 159 -14.22 -15.91 -29.08
C SER A 159 -13.55 -14.79 -28.30
N LEU A 160 -13.45 -14.94 -26.97
CA LEU A 160 -12.74 -13.99 -26.13
C LEU A 160 -11.25 -13.96 -26.47
N ALA A 161 -10.62 -15.13 -26.67
CA ALA A 161 -9.21 -15.19 -27.04
C ALA A 161 -8.93 -14.50 -28.39
N ALA A 162 -9.79 -14.70 -29.39
CA ALA A 162 -9.68 -14.05 -30.70
C ALA A 162 -9.87 -12.53 -30.57
N GLY A 163 -10.97 -12.08 -29.95
CA GLY A 163 -11.25 -10.65 -29.75
C GLY A 163 -10.14 -9.93 -28.98
N SER A 164 -9.69 -10.50 -27.86
CA SER A 164 -8.60 -9.94 -27.05
C SER A 164 -7.26 -9.90 -27.78
N GLN A 165 -6.94 -10.90 -28.61
CA GLN A 165 -5.69 -10.89 -29.37
C GLN A 165 -5.75 -9.92 -30.56
N CYS A 166 -6.90 -9.78 -31.23
CA CYS A 166 -7.10 -8.75 -32.25
C CYS A 166 -6.94 -7.34 -31.66
N LEU A 167 -7.49 -7.08 -30.47
CA LEU A 167 -7.28 -5.82 -29.73
C LEU A 167 -5.81 -5.54 -29.44
N ARG A 168 -5.07 -6.54 -28.94
CA ARG A 168 -3.62 -6.40 -28.69
C ARG A 168 -2.84 -6.14 -29.98
N ALA A 169 -3.13 -6.88 -31.04
CA ALA A 169 -2.48 -6.69 -32.34
C ALA A 169 -2.73 -5.28 -32.89
N PHE A 170 -3.96 -4.78 -32.76
CA PHE A 170 -4.31 -3.41 -33.15
C PHE A 170 -3.56 -2.35 -32.33
N CYS A 171 -3.50 -2.47 -31.00
CA CYS A 171 -2.72 -1.55 -30.17
C CYS A 171 -1.22 -1.59 -30.49
N MET A 172 -0.67 -2.77 -30.77
CA MET A 172 0.73 -2.92 -31.19
C MET A 172 0.97 -2.25 -32.54
N PHE A 173 0.08 -2.44 -33.52
CA PHE A 173 0.15 -1.76 -34.81
C PHE A 173 0.19 -0.23 -34.66
N LEU A 174 -0.72 0.34 -33.87
CA LEU A 174 -0.74 1.79 -33.61
C LEU A 174 0.52 2.27 -32.89
N LYS A 175 1.07 1.46 -32.00
CA LYS A 175 2.32 1.78 -31.31
C LYS A 175 3.50 1.81 -32.29
N ASP A 176 3.63 0.78 -33.13
CA ASP A 176 4.69 0.72 -34.14
C ASP A 176 4.57 1.89 -35.13
N GLU A 177 3.34 2.29 -35.49
CA GLU A 177 3.09 3.46 -36.34
C GLU A 177 3.48 4.78 -35.65
N ALA A 178 3.15 4.97 -34.37
CA ALA A 178 3.58 6.14 -33.60
C ALA A 178 5.10 6.23 -33.48
N GLU A 179 5.77 5.11 -33.21
CA GLU A 179 7.24 5.03 -33.12
C GLU A 179 7.90 5.33 -34.48
N GLU A 180 7.33 4.83 -35.58
CA GLU A 180 7.84 5.09 -36.93
C GLU A 180 7.67 6.55 -37.34
N ILE A 181 6.56 7.20 -36.97
CA ILE A 181 6.35 8.64 -37.17
C ILE A 181 7.41 9.47 -36.42
N LEU A 182 7.74 9.08 -35.19
CA LEU A 182 8.81 9.73 -34.42
C LEU A 182 10.19 9.52 -35.03
N ARG A 183 10.45 8.33 -35.58
CA ARG A 183 11.74 7.96 -36.18
C ARG A 183 11.98 8.63 -37.53
N THR A 184 10.96 8.73 -38.37
CA THR A 184 11.05 9.26 -39.74
C THR A 184 10.71 10.73 -39.87
N GLY A 185 10.10 11.31 -38.83
CA GLY A 185 9.74 12.71 -38.77
C GLY A 185 10.94 13.66 -38.85
N PRO A 186 10.78 14.86 -39.44
CA PRO A 186 11.80 15.90 -39.35
C PRO A 186 12.11 16.24 -37.88
N ALA A 187 13.38 16.09 -37.48
CA ALA A 187 13.82 16.33 -36.10
C ALA A 187 13.45 17.75 -35.64
N GLY A 188 12.76 17.82 -34.49
CA GLY A 188 12.31 19.09 -33.89
C GLY A 188 10.95 19.61 -34.36
N ILE A 189 10.33 19.02 -35.39
CA ILE A 189 8.97 19.38 -35.84
C ILE A 189 7.94 18.39 -35.30
N ILE A 190 8.18 17.08 -35.45
CA ILE A 190 7.28 16.05 -34.94
C ILE A 190 7.60 15.80 -33.47
N ASN A 191 6.58 15.94 -32.62
CA ASN A 191 6.66 15.66 -31.19
C ASN A 191 5.77 14.46 -30.81
N VAL A 192 5.91 14.00 -29.56
CA VAL A 192 5.16 12.85 -29.02
C VAL A 192 3.64 13.06 -29.13
N GLY A 193 3.14 14.29 -28.96
CA GLY A 193 1.70 14.58 -29.09
C GLY A 193 1.17 14.43 -30.52
N MET A 194 1.98 14.78 -31.53
CA MET A 194 1.64 14.58 -32.94
C MET A 194 1.65 13.09 -33.32
N ALA A 195 2.65 12.34 -32.86
CA ALA A 195 2.71 10.89 -33.08
C ALA A 195 1.54 10.16 -32.39
N ALA A 196 1.14 10.62 -31.19
CA ALA A 196 0.01 10.07 -30.47
C ALA A 196 -1.36 10.28 -31.16
N ALA A 197 -1.44 11.05 -32.26
CA ALA A 197 -2.66 11.23 -33.03
C ALA A 197 -3.17 9.91 -33.65
N VAL A 198 -2.30 8.92 -33.89
CA VAL A 198 -2.70 7.58 -34.37
C VAL A 198 -3.69 6.91 -33.42
N TYR A 199 -3.62 7.21 -32.11
CA TYR A 199 -4.54 6.67 -31.12
C TYR A 199 -5.97 7.24 -31.19
N ASN A 200 -6.24 8.19 -32.08
CA ASN A 200 -7.62 8.61 -32.38
C ASN A 200 -8.48 7.42 -32.86
N GLU A 201 -7.87 6.44 -33.53
CA GLU A 201 -8.54 5.20 -33.96
C GLU A 201 -9.06 4.33 -32.80
N VAL A 202 -8.53 4.52 -31.59
CA VAL A 202 -8.96 3.79 -30.38
C VAL A 202 -10.28 4.34 -29.84
N ILE A 203 -10.54 5.64 -30.00
CA ILE A 203 -11.68 6.33 -29.39
C ILE A 203 -13.02 5.72 -29.84
N PRO A 204 -13.29 5.50 -31.15
CA PRO A 204 -14.52 4.84 -31.60
C PRO A 204 -14.69 3.43 -31.03
N VAL A 205 -13.59 2.66 -30.91
CA VAL A 205 -13.61 1.29 -30.38
C VAL A 205 -14.00 1.29 -28.90
N MET A 206 -13.35 2.15 -28.09
CA MET A 206 -13.70 2.32 -26.67
C MET A 206 -15.12 2.82 -26.50
N GLN A 207 -15.54 3.79 -27.32
CA GLN A 207 -16.89 4.33 -27.28
C GLN A 207 -17.95 3.27 -27.60
N TRP A 208 -17.72 2.44 -28.62
CA TRP A 208 -18.62 1.34 -28.97
C TRP A 208 -18.75 0.35 -27.81
N LEU A 209 -17.63 -0.10 -27.24
CA LEU A 209 -17.61 -0.99 -26.07
C LEU A 209 -18.38 -0.40 -24.88
N CYS A 210 -18.14 0.88 -24.55
CA CYS A 210 -18.83 1.58 -23.48
C CYS A 210 -20.34 1.74 -23.73
N SER A 211 -20.74 2.05 -24.97
CA SER A 211 -22.15 2.24 -25.30
C SER A 211 -22.99 0.97 -25.06
N ARG A 212 -22.40 -0.21 -25.32
CA ARG A 212 -23.04 -1.51 -25.11
C ARG A 212 -23.07 -1.96 -23.63
N LEU A 213 -22.25 -1.34 -22.76
CA LEU A 213 -22.30 -1.62 -21.32
C LEU A 213 -23.47 -0.92 -20.60
N ILE A 214 -23.91 0.24 -21.10
CA ILE A 214 -24.88 1.11 -20.41
C ILE A 214 -26.34 0.87 -20.83
N GLU A 215 -26.62 0.05 -21.88
CA GLU A 215 -27.98 -0.15 -22.41
C GLU A 215 -29.02 -0.37 -21.27
N PRO A 216 -29.95 0.58 -21.06
CA PRO A 216 -30.89 0.54 -19.95
C PRO A 216 -31.92 -0.55 -20.20
N THR A 217 -31.85 -1.63 -19.43
CA THR A 217 -32.85 -2.70 -19.49
C THR A 217 -34.15 -2.20 -18.88
N THR A 218 -35.02 -1.60 -19.70
CA THR A 218 -36.43 -1.40 -19.36
C THR A 218 -37.14 -2.75 -19.46
N GLY A 219 -36.92 -3.62 -18.48
CA GLY A 219 -37.48 -4.97 -18.46
C GLY A 219 -36.69 -5.90 -17.55
N SER A 220 -37.36 -6.91 -16.99
CA SER A 220 -36.76 -7.89 -16.10
C SER A 220 -35.49 -8.50 -16.72
N PRO A 221 -34.37 -8.58 -15.97
CA PRO A 221 -33.11 -9.08 -16.50
C PRO A 221 -33.25 -10.55 -16.87
N LYS A 222 -33.17 -10.88 -18.17
CA LYS A 222 -32.98 -12.26 -18.59
C LYS A 222 -31.53 -12.65 -18.35
N ARG A 223 -31.31 -13.87 -17.89
CA ARG A 223 -30.00 -14.46 -17.56
C ARG A 223 -29.00 -14.52 -18.74
N THR A 224 -29.46 -14.19 -19.94
CA THR A 224 -28.68 -14.09 -21.20
C THR A 224 -27.98 -12.75 -21.36
N ASP A 225 -28.53 -11.66 -20.81
CA ASP A 225 -28.05 -10.29 -21.04
C ASP A 225 -26.76 -10.00 -20.22
N THR A 226 -26.54 -10.74 -19.13
CA THR A 226 -25.34 -10.65 -18.28
C THR A 226 -24.12 -11.38 -18.86
N ALA A 227 -24.31 -12.27 -19.85
CA ALA A 227 -23.18 -12.97 -20.47
C ALA A 227 -22.42 -12.08 -21.46
N GLY A 228 -23.13 -11.23 -22.22
CA GLY A 228 -22.54 -10.28 -23.16
C GLY A 228 -21.73 -9.18 -22.47
N SER A 229 -22.18 -8.71 -21.30
CA SER A 229 -21.47 -7.66 -20.53
C SER A 229 -20.08 -8.10 -20.05
N LEU A 230 -19.90 -9.37 -19.67
CA LEU A 230 -18.57 -9.87 -19.25
C LEU A 230 -17.57 -9.85 -20.41
N TYR A 231 -17.99 -10.27 -21.61
CA TYR A 231 -17.14 -10.21 -22.80
C TYR A 231 -16.72 -8.77 -23.12
N LEU A 232 -17.65 -7.81 -23.04
CA LEU A 232 -17.36 -6.40 -23.27
C LEU A 232 -16.37 -5.84 -22.24
N MET A 233 -16.53 -6.17 -20.96
CA MET A 233 -15.61 -5.72 -19.90
C MET A 233 -14.21 -6.32 -20.05
N GLU A 234 -14.10 -7.59 -20.43
CA GLU A 234 -12.81 -8.23 -20.73
C GLU A 234 -12.13 -7.60 -21.96
N CYS A 235 -12.91 -7.21 -22.98
CA CYS A 235 -12.41 -6.46 -24.13
C CYS A 235 -11.90 -5.08 -23.72
N ILE A 236 -12.65 -4.35 -22.88
CA ILE A 236 -12.22 -3.04 -22.34
C ILE A 236 -10.93 -3.18 -21.53
N LEU A 237 -10.88 -4.15 -20.62
CA LEU A 237 -9.68 -4.42 -19.83
C LEU A 237 -8.49 -4.73 -20.74
N THR A 238 -8.69 -5.60 -21.74
CA THR A 238 -7.66 -5.94 -22.72
C THR A 238 -7.17 -4.71 -23.46
N LEU A 239 -8.09 -3.86 -23.94
CA LEU A 239 -7.77 -2.64 -24.68
C LEU A 239 -6.94 -1.67 -23.83
N VAL A 240 -7.41 -1.33 -22.63
CA VAL A 240 -6.71 -0.42 -21.71
C VAL A 240 -5.36 -0.98 -21.27
N THR A 241 -5.24 -2.30 -21.09
CA THR A 241 -3.96 -2.95 -20.77
C THR A 241 -2.98 -2.90 -21.95
N ALA A 242 -3.47 -3.03 -23.19
CA ALA A 242 -2.65 -3.07 -24.38
C ALA A 242 -2.19 -1.68 -24.87
N LEU A 243 -2.89 -0.61 -24.52
CA LEU A 243 -2.49 0.75 -24.87
C LEU A 243 -1.15 1.12 -24.21
N PRO A 244 -0.23 1.80 -24.90
CA PRO A 244 1.01 2.24 -24.28
C PRO A 244 0.77 3.47 -23.38
N PRO A 245 1.64 3.73 -22.39
CA PRO A 245 1.38 4.77 -21.38
C PRO A 245 1.32 6.17 -21.99
N ASP A 246 2.11 6.44 -23.03
CA ASP A 246 2.22 7.69 -23.78
C ASP A 246 0.99 8.07 -24.62
N VAL A 247 -0.03 7.20 -24.70
CA VAL A 247 -1.34 7.54 -25.29
C VAL A 247 -1.97 8.81 -24.68
N HIS A 248 -1.62 9.13 -23.42
CA HIS A 248 -2.06 10.36 -22.75
C HIS A 248 -1.58 11.65 -23.44
N ALA A 249 -0.55 11.59 -24.28
CA ALA A 249 -0.08 12.75 -25.03
C ALA A 249 -1.10 13.22 -26.07
N ASN A 250 -2.07 12.37 -26.43
CA ASN A 250 -3.18 12.74 -27.30
C ASN A 250 -4.30 13.45 -26.50
N PRO A 251 -4.59 14.74 -26.79
CA PRO A 251 -5.60 15.50 -26.08
C PRO A 251 -7.04 15.02 -26.34
N HIS A 252 -7.34 14.47 -27.52
CA HIS A 252 -8.66 13.91 -27.82
C HIS A 252 -8.91 12.64 -27.01
N PHE A 253 -7.88 11.80 -26.86
CA PHE A 253 -7.96 10.60 -26.03
C PHE A 253 -8.18 10.95 -24.56
N THR A 254 -7.38 11.86 -24.00
CA THR A 254 -7.53 12.27 -22.59
C THR A 254 -8.88 12.95 -22.34
N ALA A 255 -9.37 13.79 -23.25
CA ALA A 255 -10.71 14.38 -23.17
C ALA A 255 -11.81 13.32 -23.14
N PHE A 256 -11.75 12.34 -24.05
CA PHE A 256 -12.70 11.22 -24.06
C PHE A 256 -12.64 10.41 -22.76
N LEU A 257 -11.44 10.20 -22.22
CA LEU A 257 -11.21 9.41 -21.00
C LEU A 257 -11.99 9.99 -19.82
N TRP A 258 -11.82 11.28 -19.51
CA TRP A 258 -12.49 11.89 -18.36
C TRP A 258 -13.95 12.28 -18.62
N GLN A 259 -14.33 12.60 -19.86
CA GLN A 259 -15.70 13.03 -20.18
C GLN A 259 -16.68 11.87 -20.33
N LYS A 260 -16.23 10.71 -20.86
CA LYS A 260 -17.13 9.61 -21.23
C LYS A 260 -16.72 8.27 -20.63
N PHE A 261 -15.45 7.88 -20.78
CA PHE A 261 -15.02 6.52 -20.41
C PHE A 261 -15.08 6.28 -18.91
N CYS A 262 -14.40 7.10 -18.10
CA CYS A 262 -14.36 6.92 -16.66
C CYS A 262 -15.73 7.14 -15.99
N PRO A 263 -16.54 8.14 -16.38
CA PRO A 263 -17.94 8.23 -15.93
C PRO A 263 -18.76 6.97 -16.25
N THR A 264 -18.55 6.34 -17.42
CA THR A 264 -19.22 5.08 -17.79
C THR A 264 -18.82 3.92 -16.88
N LEU A 265 -17.51 3.74 -16.64
CA LEU A 265 -17.03 2.71 -15.70
C LEU A 265 -17.57 2.93 -14.29
N ALA A 266 -17.52 4.18 -13.84
CA ALA A 266 -18.01 4.58 -12.54
C ALA A 266 -19.54 4.37 -12.40
N ALA A 267 -20.32 4.54 -13.47
CA ALA A 267 -21.75 4.24 -13.50
C ALA A 267 -22.03 2.73 -13.54
N THR A 268 -21.15 1.96 -14.18
CA THR A 268 -21.25 0.49 -14.27
C THR A 268 -20.99 -0.18 -12.93
N LEU A 269 -20.07 0.37 -12.12
CA LEU A 269 -19.91 -0.03 -10.72
C LEU A 269 -21.19 0.21 -9.91
N GLY A 270 -22.05 1.12 -10.32
CA GLY A 270 -23.30 1.43 -9.65
C GLY A 270 -23.32 2.88 -9.16
N SER A 271 -24.52 3.45 -9.11
CA SER A 271 -24.79 4.67 -8.37
C SER A 271 -25.41 4.26 -7.03
N PRO A 272 -24.97 4.83 -5.90
CA PRO A 272 -25.73 4.70 -4.66
C PRO A 272 -27.15 5.22 -4.93
N GLY A 273 -28.14 4.41 -4.58
CA GLY A 273 -29.45 4.41 -5.23
C GLY A 273 -30.16 5.76 -5.16
N ARG A 274 -30.56 6.28 -6.32
CA ARG A 274 -31.89 6.92 -6.38
C ARG A 274 -32.91 5.81 -6.27
N VAL A 275 -33.31 5.49 -5.04
CA VAL A 275 -34.65 4.96 -4.84
C VAL A 275 -35.57 6.04 -5.41
N ASN A 276 -36.28 5.74 -6.50
CA ASN A 276 -37.31 6.64 -7.00
C ASN A 276 -38.40 6.71 -5.91
N ILE A 277 -38.34 7.75 -5.07
CA ILE A 277 -39.30 8.02 -3.99
C ILE A 277 -40.73 8.19 -4.56
N ASP A 278 -40.85 8.39 -5.87
CA ASP A 278 -42.13 8.57 -6.58
C ASP A 278 -42.94 7.27 -6.78
N LYS A 279 -42.40 6.09 -6.45
CA LYS A 279 -43.18 4.84 -6.44
C LYS A 279 -43.36 4.39 -5.00
N LYS A 280 -44.64 4.27 -4.56
CA LYS A 280 -45.05 3.79 -3.23
C LYS A 280 -44.13 2.67 -2.74
N PHE A 281 -43.26 3.00 -1.80
CA PHE A 281 -42.29 2.09 -1.20
C PHE A 281 -43.04 0.95 -0.50
N THR A 282 -42.86 -0.29 -0.98
CA THR A 282 -43.59 -1.45 -0.46
C THR A 282 -42.76 -2.19 0.59
N TYR A 283 -43.42 -2.88 1.52
CA TYR A 283 -42.75 -3.74 2.52
C TYR A 283 -41.80 -4.80 1.89
N LYS A 284 -42.09 -5.24 0.66
CA LYS A 284 -41.20 -6.10 -0.13
C LYS A 284 -39.92 -5.40 -0.60
N ASP A 285 -39.98 -4.10 -0.88
CA ASP A 285 -38.81 -3.29 -1.25
C ASP A 285 -37.91 -3.06 -0.03
N ALA A 286 -38.51 -2.90 1.16
CA ALA A 286 -37.79 -2.82 2.43
C ALA A 286 -37.07 -4.13 2.79
N ILE A 287 -37.74 -5.29 2.63
CA ILE A 287 -37.09 -6.60 2.84
C ILE A 287 -35.99 -6.83 1.81
N HIS A 288 -36.19 -6.45 0.55
CA HIS A 288 -35.14 -6.55 -0.46
C HIS A 288 -33.95 -5.62 -0.14
N LEU A 289 -34.20 -4.43 0.41
CA LEU A 289 -33.15 -3.51 0.88
C LEU A 289 -32.32 -4.14 2.01
N ILE A 290 -32.99 -4.70 3.02
CA ILE A 290 -32.37 -5.33 4.19
C ILE A 290 -31.62 -6.62 3.79
N GLU A 291 -32.20 -7.47 2.94
CA GLU A 291 -31.50 -8.65 2.39
C GLU A 291 -30.35 -8.25 1.45
N SER A 292 -30.39 -7.04 0.87
CA SER A 292 -29.38 -6.50 -0.03
C SER A 292 -28.23 -5.75 0.63
N GLU A 293 -28.43 -5.16 1.81
CA GLU A 293 -27.35 -4.66 2.67
C GLU A 293 -26.39 -5.80 3.03
N HIS A 294 -26.95 -6.98 3.35
CA HIS A 294 -26.18 -8.20 3.60
C HIS A 294 -25.55 -8.80 2.32
N ARG A 295 -25.87 -8.29 1.12
CA ARG A 295 -25.34 -8.74 -0.19
C ARG A 295 -24.54 -7.68 -0.97
N GLY A 296 -24.27 -6.50 -0.41
CA GLY A 296 -23.36 -5.53 -1.02
C GLY A 296 -23.96 -4.68 -2.15
N PHE A 297 -25.05 -3.96 -1.86
CA PHE A 297 -25.77 -3.11 -2.82
C PHE A 297 -25.06 -1.81 -3.29
N PHE A 298 -23.72 -1.74 -3.21
CA PHE A 298 -22.94 -0.68 -3.87
C PHE A 298 -22.44 -1.08 -5.26
N THR A 299 -22.60 -2.35 -5.64
CA THR A 299 -22.49 -2.79 -7.03
C THR A 299 -23.86 -2.81 -7.70
N ARG A 300 -24.01 -2.28 -8.93
CA ARG A 300 -25.27 -2.30 -9.71
C ARG A 300 -25.97 -3.69 -9.59
N PRO A 301 -27.29 -3.76 -9.34
CA PRO A 301 -28.01 -5.03 -9.33
C PRO A 301 -27.74 -5.83 -10.61
N GLY A 302 -27.14 -7.01 -10.49
CA GLY A 302 -26.75 -7.87 -11.61
C GLY A 302 -25.27 -7.85 -12.02
N LEU A 303 -24.42 -7.03 -11.37
CA LEU A 303 -22.97 -7.10 -11.56
C LEU A 303 -22.40 -8.35 -10.85
N ASP A 304 -21.83 -9.28 -11.62
CA ASP A 304 -21.21 -10.48 -11.05
C ASP A 304 -19.74 -10.22 -10.63
N GLY A 305 -19.17 -11.11 -9.81
CA GLY A 305 -17.79 -10.97 -9.31
C GLY A 305 -16.75 -10.82 -10.43
N PRO A 306 -16.75 -11.67 -11.47
CA PRO A 306 -15.86 -11.54 -12.62
C PRO A 306 -15.97 -10.20 -13.36
N GLN A 307 -17.19 -9.68 -13.56
CA GLN A 307 -17.44 -8.37 -14.17
C GLN A 307 -16.87 -7.23 -13.31
N ALA A 308 -17.16 -7.24 -12.01
CA ALA A 308 -16.62 -6.25 -11.06
C ALA A 308 -15.09 -6.24 -11.08
N ARG A 309 -14.48 -7.44 -11.09
CA ARG A 309 -13.02 -7.60 -11.18
C ARG A 309 -12.43 -6.98 -12.45
N CYS A 310 -13.09 -7.13 -13.60
CA CYS A 310 -12.64 -6.49 -14.84
C CYS A 310 -12.61 -4.96 -14.70
N ILE A 311 -13.63 -4.37 -14.06
CA ILE A 311 -13.68 -2.93 -13.83
C ILE A 311 -12.57 -2.50 -12.86
N TYR A 312 -12.35 -3.23 -11.76
CA TYR A 312 -11.28 -2.93 -10.80
C TYR A 312 -9.90 -2.95 -11.47
N LEU A 313 -9.62 -3.99 -12.26
CA LEU A 313 -8.37 -4.06 -13.01
C LEU A 313 -8.26 -2.97 -14.07
N THR A 314 -9.37 -2.58 -14.71
CA THR A 314 -9.37 -1.46 -15.65
C THR A 314 -9.02 -0.16 -14.94
N SER A 315 -9.63 0.12 -13.77
CA SER A 315 -9.29 1.27 -12.92
C SER A 315 -7.82 1.26 -12.50
N VAL A 316 -7.30 0.10 -12.11
CA VAL A 316 -5.88 -0.08 -11.82
C VAL A 316 -5.03 0.23 -13.05
N GLN A 317 -5.36 -0.25 -14.25
CA GLN A 317 -4.59 0.04 -15.45
C GLN A 317 -4.66 1.51 -15.90
N LEU A 318 -5.76 2.22 -15.62
CA LEU A 318 -5.87 3.65 -15.93
C LEU A 318 -4.84 4.49 -15.19
N LEU A 319 -4.41 4.09 -13.99
CA LEU A 319 -3.33 4.77 -13.27
C LEU A 319 -2.02 4.80 -14.10
N ARG A 320 -1.77 3.81 -14.97
CA ARG A 320 -0.55 3.76 -15.82
C ARG A 320 -0.55 4.81 -16.91
N ILE A 321 -1.75 5.13 -17.38
CA ILE A 321 -1.94 6.05 -18.49
C ILE A 321 -2.11 7.48 -17.97
N ALA A 322 -2.87 7.65 -16.88
CA ALA A 322 -3.32 8.94 -16.39
C ALA A 322 -2.71 9.38 -15.05
N GLY A 323 -1.97 8.51 -14.34
CA GLY A 323 -1.42 8.82 -13.01
C GLY A 323 -0.47 10.01 -13.01
N ALA A 324 0.41 10.11 -14.00
CA ALA A 324 1.34 11.23 -14.11
C ALA A 324 0.69 12.57 -14.56
N GLN A 325 -0.59 12.56 -14.94
CA GLN A 325 -1.33 13.71 -15.47
C GLN A 325 -2.15 14.40 -14.37
N GLY A 326 -1.77 15.61 -13.98
CA GLY A 326 -2.44 16.34 -12.90
C GLY A 326 -3.93 16.60 -13.19
N THR A 327 -4.27 16.93 -14.43
CA THR A 327 -5.67 17.20 -14.85
C THR A 327 -6.58 15.97 -14.79
N LEU A 328 -6.01 14.76 -14.81
CA LEU A 328 -6.76 13.50 -14.77
C LEU A 328 -6.82 12.88 -13.37
N ARG A 329 -6.09 13.41 -12.40
CA ARG A 329 -6.07 12.92 -11.01
C ARG A 329 -7.44 12.92 -10.34
N PRO A 330 -8.26 13.99 -10.41
CA PRO A 330 -9.59 13.99 -9.78
C PRO A 330 -10.52 12.92 -10.34
N MET A 331 -10.35 12.55 -11.61
CA MET A 331 -11.11 11.47 -12.24
C MET A 331 -10.70 10.10 -11.68
N LEU A 332 -9.40 9.85 -11.48
CA LEU A 332 -8.92 8.62 -10.87
C LEU A 332 -9.37 8.53 -9.41
N GLU A 333 -9.28 9.63 -8.65
CA GLU A 333 -9.77 9.73 -7.28
C GLU A 333 -11.26 9.37 -7.19
N ALA A 334 -12.11 9.92 -8.06
CA ALA A 334 -13.52 9.58 -8.09
C ALA A 334 -13.78 8.09 -8.39
N LEU A 335 -13.01 7.50 -9.32
CA LEU A 335 -13.14 6.09 -9.68
C LEU A 335 -12.71 5.16 -8.54
N PHE A 336 -11.57 5.46 -7.90
CA PHE A 336 -11.06 4.70 -6.75
C PHE A 336 -11.94 4.89 -5.51
N HIS A 337 -12.49 6.08 -5.29
CA HIS A 337 -13.50 6.31 -4.24
C HIS A 337 -14.69 5.37 -4.40
N ARG A 338 -15.24 5.25 -5.62
CA ARG A 338 -16.35 4.31 -5.88
C ARG A 338 -15.95 2.86 -5.73
N MET A 339 -14.71 2.53 -6.09
CA MET A 339 -14.19 1.17 -5.99
C MET A 339 -13.90 0.75 -4.54
N LEU A 340 -13.41 1.66 -3.69
CA LEU A 340 -12.83 1.32 -2.39
C LEU A 340 -13.58 1.90 -1.20
N LEU A 341 -14.13 3.12 -1.28
CA LEU A 341 -14.76 3.77 -0.13
C LEU A 341 -16.29 3.61 -0.10
N LEU A 342 -16.94 3.52 -1.25
CA LEU A 342 -18.40 3.26 -1.29
C LEU A 342 -18.79 1.87 -0.78
N PRO A 343 -18.10 0.76 -1.12
CA PRO A 343 -18.45 -0.55 -0.56
C PRO A 343 -18.18 -0.59 0.94
N VAL A 344 -19.05 -1.28 1.69
CA VAL A 344 -18.80 -1.57 3.11
C VAL A 344 -17.48 -2.33 3.29
N PRO A 345 -16.73 -2.13 4.39
CA PRO A 345 -15.40 -2.73 4.60
C PRO A 345 -15.31 -4.24 4.37
N ALA A 346 -16.36 -5.00 4.71
CA ALA A 346 -16.43 -6.44 4.49
C ALA A 346 -16.35 -6.86 3.00
N ASN A 347 -16.73 -5.96 2.08
CA ASN A 347 -16.80 -6.23 0.63
C ASN A 347 -15.59 -5.67 -0.13
N ARG A 348 -14.63 -5.05 0.56
CA ARG A 348 -13.45 -4.43 -0.08
C ARG A 348 -12.34 -5.42 -0.43
N ALA A 349 -12.47 -6.69 -0.07
CA ALA A 349 -11.40 -7.67 -0.25
C ALA A 349 -10.96 -7.84 -1.73
N GLU A 350 -11.89 -8.01 -2.68
CA GLU A 350 -11.54 -8.17 -4.10
C GLU A 350 -10.95 -6.90 -4.75
N PRO A 351 -11.52 -5.68 -4.56
CA PRO A 351 -10.90 -4.48 -5.10
C PRO A 351 -9.53 -4.21 -4.45
N LEU A 352 -9.33 -4.50 -3.15
CA LEU A 352 -8.01 -4.40 -2.51
C LEU A 352 -6.99 -5.38 -3.11
N ARG A 353 -7.39 -6.62 -3.43
CA ARG A 353 -6.51 -7.56 -4.15
C ARG A 353 -6.07 -7.04 -5.53
N CYS A 354 -6.94 -6.29 -6.20
CA CYS A 354 -6.60 -5.64 -7.47
C CYS A 354 -5.65 -4.45 -7.25
N VAL A 355 -5.89 -3.63 -6.22
CA VAL A 355 -5.02 -2.51 -5.82
C VAL A 355 -3.62 -2.99 -5.44
N ARG A 356 -3.49 -4.17 -4.83
CA ARG A 356 -2.20 -4.78 -4.50
C ARG A 356 -1.26 -4.86 -5.70
N GLU A 357 -1.78 -5.01 -6.92
CA GLU A 357 -0.97 -5.04 -8.14
C GLU A 357 -0.30 -3.68 -8.46
N ILE A 358 -0.83 -2.57 -7.94
CA ILE A 358 -0.16 -1.26 -7.94
C ILE A 358 1.04 -1.32 -7.00
N PHE A 359 0.83 -1.82 -5.78
CA PHE A 359 1.85 -1.81 -4.73
C PHE A 359 2.98 -2.82 -4.95
N LYS A 360 2.75 -3.89 -5.71
CA LYS A 360 3.79 -4.85 -6.11
C LYS A 360 4.81 -4.32 -7.13
N SER A 361 4.53 -3.19 -7.78
CA SER A 361 5.38 -2.66 -8.85
C SER A 361 5.88 -1.26 -8.48
N PRO A 362 7.20 -1.08 -8.32
CA PRO A 362 7.80 0.23 -8.07
C PRO A 362 7.42 1.29 -9.13
N GLU A 363 7.33 0.90 -10.40
CA GLU A 363 6.90 1.80 -11.49
C GLU A 363 5.47 2.31 -11.29
N ARG A 364 4.56 1.42 -10.88
CA ARG A 364 3.15 1.77 -10.63
C ARG A 364 2.99 2.62 -9.36
N LEU A 365 3.88 2.46 -8.38
CA LEU A 365 3.97 3.37 -7.23
C LEU A 365 4.44 4.76 -7.65
N ILE A 366 5.38 4.86 -8.59
CA ILE A 366 5.81 6.14 -9.14
C ILE A 366 4.65 6.83 -9.87
N ASP A 367 3.90 6.09 -10.71
CA ASP A 367 2.70 6.61 -11.37
C ASP A 367 1.65 7.13 -10.37
N LEU A 368 1.58 6.51 -9.18
CA LEU A 368 0.70 6.91 -8.08
C LEU A 368 1.23 8.15 -7.34
N ALA A 369 2.53 8.27 -7.15
CA ALA A 369 3.14 9.30 -6.30
C ALA A 369 3.53 10.59 -7.05
N VAL A 370 3.79 10.52 -8.35
CA VAL A 370 4.41 11.62 -9.11
C VAL A 370 3.46 12.19 -10.14
N ILE A 371 3.33 13.52 -10.14
CA ILE A 371 2.66 14.28 -11.20
C ILE A 371 3.75 14.91 -12.08
N LEU A 372 3.88 14.42 -13.32
CA LEU A 372 4.86 14.95 -14.29
C LEU A 372 4.30 16.11 -15.11
N TYR A 373 2.98 16.13 -15.31
CA TYR A 373 2.30 17.09 -16.17
C TYR A 373 1.27 17.86 -15.33
N PRO A 374 1.70 18.91 -14.60
CA PRO A 374 0.80 19.74 -13.82
C PRO A 374 -0.08 20.60 -14.72
N ASP A 375 -1.28 20.94 -14.25
CA ASP A 375 -2.17 21.87 -14.95
C ASP A 375 -1.58 23.29 -14.90
N LYS A 376 -1.36 23.90 -16.07
CA LYS A 376 -0.83 25.27 -16.19
C LYS A 376 -1.90 26.33 -15.93
N THR A 377 -3.18 25.97 -15.96
CA THR A 377 -4.33 26.89 -15.93
C THR A 377 -4.97 27.02 -14.55
N GLN A 378 -4.72 26.06 -13.66
CA GLN A 378 -5.17 26.08 -12.26
C GLN A 378 -4.01 26.56 -11.38
N GLY A 379 -4.01 27.84 -11.00
CA GLY A 379 -3.04 28.36 -10.05
C GLY A 379 -3.14 27.63 -8.72
N GLN A 380 -2.08 26.96 -8.27
CA GLN A 380 -1.81 26.39 -6.93
C GLN A 380 -2.92 25.61 -6.17
N SER A 381 -4.13 25.46 -6.70
CA SER A 381 -5.22 24.64 -6.16
C SER A 381 -5.23 23.25 -6.81
N CYS A 382 -4.04 22.68 -7.04
CA CYS A 382 -3.90 21.32 -7.55
C CYS A 382 -4.36 20.35 -6.46
N SER A 383 -5.14 19.33 -6.82
CA SER A 383 -5.39 18.18 -5.95
C SER A 383 -4.06 17.71 -5.34
N ASP A 384 -4.03 17.56 -4.02
CA ASP A 384 -2.88 17.05 -3.27
C ASP A 384 -2.28 15.82 -3.98
N ASP A 385 -0.97 15.83 -4.24
CA ASP A 385 -0.30 14.81 -5.07
C ASP A 385 -0.42 13.41 -4.45
N MET A 386 -0.64 13.35 -3.13
CA MET A 386 -0.87 12.11 -2.39
C MET A 386 -2.35 11.75 -2.19
N ALA A 387 -3.32 12.55 -2.66
CA ALA A 387 -4.75 12.32 -2.40
C ALA A 387 -5.22 10.92 -2.79
N LEU A 388 -4.88 10.47 -4.00
CA LEU A 388 -5.24 9.14 -4.49
C LEU A 388 -4.58 8.01 -3.67
N PHE A 389 -3.31 8.18 -3.29
CA PHE A 389 -2.60 7.23 -2.43
C PHE A 389 -3.26 7.18 -1.05
N ARG A 390 -3.53 8.34 -0.44
CA ARG A 390 -4.12 8.44 0.89
C ARG A 390 -5.52 7.84 0.93
N LEU A 391 -6.34 8.03 -0.10
CA LEU A 391 -7.66 7.41 -0.25
C LEU A 391 -7.59 5.88 -0.21
N ILE A 392 -6.59 5.29 -0.88
CA ILE A 392 -6.38 3.84 -0.87
C ILE A 392 -6.00 3.35 0.53
N ILE A 393 -5.11 4.08 1.21
CA ILE A 393 -4.68 3.77 2.59
C ILE A 393 -5.84 3.92 3.59
N ASP A 394 -6.67 4.96 3.45
CA ASP A 394 -7.87 5.17 4.27
C ASP A 394 -8.83 3.98 4.15
N ALA A 395 -9.02 3.45 2.94
CA ALA A 395 -9.86 2.29 2.72
C ALA A 395 -9.35 1.04 3.45
N MET A 396 -8.02 0.90 3.56
CA MET A 396 -7.36 -0.22 4.26
C MET A 396 -7.45 -0.05 5.79
N GLU A 397 -7.24 1.16 6.29
CA GLU A 397 -7.37 1.51 7.70
C GLU A 397 -8.79 1.29 8.21
N GLU A 398 -9.81 1.71 7.45
CA GLU A 398 -11.22 1.48 7.81
C GLU A 398 -11.56 -0.02 7.87
N CYS A 399 -11.00 -0.83 6.96
CA CYS A 399 -11.09 -2.29 7.05
C CYS A 399 -10.46 -2.82 8.34
N ALA A 400 -9.33 -2.23 8.76
CA ALA A 400 -8.63 -2.68 9.95
C ALA A 400 -9.42 -2.36 11.24
N THR A 401 -9.90 -1.13 11.37
CA THR A 401 -10.72 -0.68 12.50
C THR A 401 -12.04 -1.47 12.59
N SER A 402 -12.67 -1.76 11.44
CA SER A 402 -13.90 -2.56 11.40
C SER A 402 -13.70 -3.99 11.91
N ALA A 403 -12.55 -4.60 11.62
CA ALA A 403 -12.23 -5.95 12.09
C ALA A 403 -12.04 -6.00 13.61
N GLN A 404 -11.39 -5.00 14.19
CA GLN A 404 -11.21 -4.91 15.64
C GLN A 404 -12.55 -4.79 16.38
N ASN A 405 -13.47 -3.98 15.85
CA ASN A 405 -14.80 -3.78 16.44
C ASN A 405 -15.74 -5.00 16.29
N SER A 406 -15.50 -5.87 15.32
CA SER A 406 -16.36 -7.03 15.02
C SER A 406 -16.04 -8.28 15.86
N SER A 407 -14.99 -8.22 16.69
CA SER A 407 -14.51 -9.34 17.52
C SER A 407 -15.50 -9.81 18.62
N GLY A 408 -16.64 -9.12 18.79
CA GLY A 408 -17.71 -9.49 19.74
C GLY A 408 -18.90 -10.30 19.17
N GLY A 409 -18.95 -10.65 17.87
CA GLY A 409 -20.11 -11.28 17.23
C GLY A 409 -19.80 -12.51 16.36
N VAL A 410 -20.42 -13.67 16.68
CA VAL A 410 -20.06 -15.01 16.15
C VAL A 410 -20.43 -15.30 14.68
N THR A 411 -21.03 -14.37 13.92
CA THR A 411 -21.68 -14.73 12.63
C THR A 411 -21.23 -13.99 11.36
N SER A 412 -20.23 -13.08 11.40
CA SER A 412 -19.77 -12.32 10.22
C SER A 412 -18.25 -12.37 9.93
N SER A 413 -17.48 -13.21 10.63
CA SER A 413 -16.01 -13.16 10.65
C SER A 413 -15.33 -13.32 9.27
N ASN A 414 -15.74 -14.30 8.45
CA ASN A 414 -14.97 -14.66 7.24
C ASN A 414 -14.80 -13.54 6.19
N SER A 415 -15.76 -12.61 6.04
CA SER A 415 -15.66 -11.54 5.02
C SER A 415 -14.79 -10.38 5.49
N VAL A 416 -14.90 -10.03 6.77
CA VAL A 416 -14.11 -9.01 7.44
C VAL A 416 -12.65 -9.46 7.57
N ASP A 417 -12.42 -10.75 7.86
CA ASP A 417 -11.09 -11.36 7.88
C ASP A 417 -10.41 -11.31 6.50
N ASN A 418 -11.18 -11.48 5.42
CA ASN A 418 -10.67 -11.43 4.05
C ASN A 418 -10.29 -10.01 3.62
N SER A 419 -11.05 -8.99 4.00
CA SER A 419 -10.71 -7.61 3.69
C SER A 419 -9.50 -7.15 4.50
N MET A 420 -9.44 -7.49 5.79
CA MET A 420 -8.24 -7.31 6.62
C MET A 420 -7.00 -7.96 6.00
N THR A 421 -7.09 -9.24 5.63
CA THR A 421 -5.97 -9.96 5.01
C THR A 421 -5.52 -9.26 3.72
N SER A 422 -6.46 -8.80 2.90
CA SER A 422 -6.15 -8.08 1.66
C SER A 422 -5.50 -6.72 1.95
N SER A 423 -5.89 -6.01 3.01
CA SER A 423 -5.26 -4.77 3.47
C SER A 423 -3.81 -5.00 3.91
N VAL A 424 -3.55 -6.00 4.76
CA VAL A 424 -2.19 -6.34 5.21
C VAL A 424 -1.31 -6.74 4.02
N GLU A 425 -1.81 -7.58 3.10
CA GLU A 425 -1.09 -7.95 1.88
C GLU A 425 -0.75 -6.74 0.99
N CYS A 426 -1.62 -5.71 0.96
CA CYS A 426 -1.33 -4.47 0.25
C CYS A 426 -0.20 -3.68 0.93
N ILE A 427 -0.26 -3.52 2.24
CA ILE A 427 0.78 -2.81 3.01
C ILE A 427 2.13 -3.51 2.89
N VAL A 428 2.18 -4.84 3.00
CA VAL A 428 3.42 -5.60 2.83
C VAL A 428 3.98 -5.42 1.41
N ALA A 429 3.14 -5.54 0.37
CA ALA A 429 3.59 -5.31 -1.01
C ALA A 429 4.12 -3.87 -1.24
N LEU A 430 3.47 -2.87 -0.62
CA LEU A 430 3.94 -1.49 -0.64
C LEU A 430 5.36 -1.41 -0.05
N LEU A 431 5.56 -1.96 1.15
CA LEU A 431 6.85 -1.93 1.85
C LEU A 431 7.95 -2.66 1.08
N GLU A 432 7.66 -3.81 0.46
CA GLU A 432 8.59 -4.54 -0.40
C GLU A 432 9.05 -3.71 -1.62
N SER A 433 8.10 -3.02 -2.28
CA SER A 433 8.45 -2.14 -3.40
C SER A 433 9.23 -0.90 -2.95
N LEU A 434 8.92 -0.34 -1.78
CA LEU A 434 9.70 0.75 -1.18
C LEU A 434 11.12 0.28 -0.83
N GLN A 435 11.28 -0.95 -0.32
CA GLN A 435 12.60 -1.54 -0.07
C GLN A 435 13.38 -1.73 -1.35
N THR A 436 12.72 -2.14 -2.43
CA THR A 436 13.35 -2.25 -3.76
C THR A 436 13.87 -0.88 -4.21
N LEU A 437 13.07 0.18 -4.11
CA LEU A 437 13.48 1.56 -4.42
C LEU A 437 14.63 2.06 -3.53
N CYS A 438 14.73 1.57 -2.29
CA CYS A 438 15.78 1.95 -1.35
C CYS A 438 17.04 1.07 -1.43
N SER A 439 16.93 -0.12 -2.01
CA SER A 439 18.05 -1.04 -2.22
C SER A 439 18.95 -0.42 -3.28
N GLY A 440 20.19 -0.05 -2.95
CA GLY A 440 21.10 0.69 -3.83
C GLY A 440 21.44 0.03 -5.18
N ASN A 441 20.81 -1.10 -5.51
CA ASN A 441 21.01 -1.90 -6.72
C ASN A 441 19.70 -2.12 -7.51
N PHE A 442 18.75 -1.18 -7.45
CA PHE A 442 17.54 -1.29 -8.27
C PHE A 442 17.83 -0.98 -9.74
N ASP A 443 17.04 -1.57 -10.65
CA ASP A 443 17.15 -1.33 -12.08
C ASP A 443 16.88 0.14 -12.41
N GLU A 444 17.87 0.84 -12.96
CA GLU A 444 17.77 2.28 -13.27
C GLU A 444 16.67 2.60 -14.30
N SER A 445 16.10 1.60 -14.98
CA SER A 445 14.94 1.77 -15.86
C SER A 445 13.64 2.06 -15.09
N ILE A 446 13.54 1.67 -13.81
CA ILE A 446 12.33 1.83 -12.98
C ILE A 446 11.96 3.31 -12.84
N ILE A 447 12.96 4.18 -12.69
CA ILE A 447 12.77 5.62 -12.56
C ILE A 447 13.28 6.34 -13.80
N SER A 448 12.35 6.92 -14.57
CA SER A 448 12.71 7.72 -15.74
C SER A 448 13.49 8.98 -15.33
N ASP A 449 14.28 9.51 -16.26
CA ASP A 449 15.04 10.74 -16.03
C ASP A 449 14.10 11.92 -15.72
N ARG A 450 12.94 11.98 -16.39
CA ARG A 450 11.91 13.00 -16.12
C ARG A 450 11.38 12.96 -14.68
N VAL A 451 11.14 11.76 -14.14
CA VAL A 451 10.71 11.60 -12.74
C VAL A 451 11.82 12.02 -11.79
N THR A 452 13.05 11.61 -12.12
CA THR A 452 14.24 11.94 -11.32
C THR A 452 14.43 13.45 -11.20
N ASP A 453 14.35 14.16 -12.34
CA ASP A 453 14.47 15.61 -12.40
C ASP A 453 13.32 16.29 -11.65
N ALA A 454 12.07 15.85 -11.86
CA ALA A 454 10.91 16.44 -11.20
C ALA A 454 10.96 16.33 -9.67
N VAL A 455 11.35 15.16 -9.15
CA VAL A 455 11.43 14.91 -7.70
C VAL A 455 12.59 15.68 -7.08
N ASN A 456 13.77 15.62 -7.70
CA ASN A 456 14.96 16.29 -7.17
C ASN A 456 14.90 17.81 -7.29
N ALA A 457 14.20 18.36 -8.30
CA ALA A 457 13.95 19.79 -8.40
C ALA A 457 12.93 20.28 -7.37
N ARG A 458 11.98 19.43 -6.98
CA ARG A 458 10.94 19.79 -5.99
C ARG A 458 11.46 19.76 -4.55
N TYR A 459 12.39 18.86 -4.24
CA TYR A 459 12.91 18.67 -2.90
C TYR A 459 14.43 18.61 -2.91
N TYR A 460 15.10 19.49 -2.18
CA TYR A 460 16.56 19.52 -2.11
C TYR A 460 17.05 18.53 -1.08
N GLN A 461 16.49 18.62 0.13
CA GLN A 461 16.85 17.75 1.25
C GLN A 461 15.86 16.60 1.41
N LEU A 462 16.32 15.50 2.00
CA LEU A 462 15.48 14.32 2.25
C LEU A 462 14.34 14.63 3.24
N ARG A 463 14.58 15.49 4.24
CA ARG A 463 13.58 15.85 5.28
C ARG A 463 12.42 16.69 4.75
N GLU A 464 12.64 17.50 3.71
CA GLU A 464 11.60 18.35 3.09
C GLU A 464 10.49 17.54 2.40
N VAL A 465 10.73 16.24 2.21
CA VAL A 465 9.82 15.36 1.49
C VAL A 465 8.72 14.79 2.38
N ASP A 466 8.89 14.90 3.71
CA ASP A 466 7.93 14.42 4.70
C ASP A 466 6.54 14.95 4.40
N TYR A 467 5.57 14.04 4.32
CA TYR A 467 4.21 14.43 4.04
C TYR A 467 3.58 15.09 5.26
N THR A 468 3.17 16.35 5.11
CA THR A 468 2.48 17.15 6.13
C THR A 468 1.04 17.50 5.73
N GLY A 469 0.52 16.90 4.66
CA GLY A 469 -0.86 17.10 4.23
C GLY A 469 -1.85 16.46 5.20
N PRO A 470 -3.14 16.85 5.17
CA PRO A 470 -4.11 16.31 6.11
C PRO A 470 -4.28 14.81 5.93
N LEU A 471 -4.51 14.13 7.05
CA LEU A 471 -4.60 12.68 7.15
C LEU A 471 -5.90 12.11 6.59
N THR A 472 -6.88 12.92 6.17
CA THR A 472 -8.20 12.41 5.78
C THR A 472 -8.81 13.07 4.55
N TYR A 473 -9.49 12.24 3.77
CA TYR A 473 -10.54 12.61 2.81
C TYR A 473 -11.87 13.00 3.51
N GLN A 474 -11.84 13.41 4.78
CA GLN A 474 -13.04 13.81 5.54
C GLN A 474 -13.68 15.07 4.95
N SER A 475 -12.90 15.95 4.30
CA SER A 475 -13.44 17.07 3.55
C SER A 475 -13.81 16.65 2.13
N MET A 476 -15.09 16.38 1.87
CA MET A 476 -15.63 16.21 0.50
C MET A 476 -15.37 17.42 -0.43
N ALA A 477 -14.85 18.51 0.13
CA ALA A 477 -14.38 19.71 -0.57
C ALA A 477 -13.37 19.45 -1.70
N ARG A 478 -12.65 18.31 -1.69
CA ARG A 478 -11.61 17.99 -2.68
C ARG A 478 -12.14 17.34 -3.97
N LEU A 479 -13.38 16.84 -3.98
CA LEU A 479 -13.99 16.29 -5.17
C LEU A 479 -14.48 17.42 -6.11
N PRO A 480 -14.41 17.24 -7.45
CA PRO A 480 -15.01 18.18 -8.38
C PRO A 480 -16.47 18.48 -8.01
N ALA A 481 -16.90 19.74 -8.11
CA ALA A 481 -18.22 20.19 -7.67
C ALA A 481 -19.40 19.27 -8.09
N PRO A 482 -19.49 18.79 -9.35
CA PRO A 482 -20.59 17.90 -9.75
C PRO A 482 -20.63 16.57 -8.99
N TYR A 483 -19.47 16.10 -8.54
CA TYR A 483 -19.33 14.87 -7.76
C TYR A 483 -19.55 15.12 -6.28
N ARG A 484 -19.00 16.20 -5.72
CA ARG A 484 -19.22 16.58 -4.32
C ARG A 484 -20.70 16.74 -4.01
N ASP A 485 -21.42 17.45 -4.88
CA ASP A 485 -22.84 17.76 -4.67
C ASP A 485 -23.68 16.46 -4.72
N ALA A 486 -23.35 15.53 -5.63
CA ALA A 486 -23.97 14.21 -5.67
C ALA A 486 -23.70 13.39 -4.39
N VAL A 487 -22.48 13.44 -3.82
CA VAL A 487 -22.13 12.71 -2.58
C VAL A 487 -22.73 13.34 -1.33
N ALA A 488 -22.89 14.67 -1.29
CA ALA A 488 -23.56 15.37 -0.18
C ALA A 488 -25.07 15.07 -0.15
N GLU A 489 -25.73 15.08 -1.31
CA GLU A 489 -27.14 14.70 -1.47
C GLU A 489 -27.39 13.24 -1.01
N LEU A 490 -26.40 12.36 -1.20
CA LEU A 490 -26.45 10.96 -0.78
C LEU A 490 -26.38 10.78 0.74
N ARG A 491 -25.55 11.55 1.45
CA ARG A 491 -25.46 11.47 2.92
C ARG A 491 -26.72 11.97 3.61
N GLN A 492 -27.36 13.00 3.06
CA GLN A 492 -28.63 13.52 3.59
C GLN A 492 -29.82 12.57 3.35
N SER A 493 -29.69 11.62 2.42
CA SER A 493 -30.75 10.66 2.06
C SER A 493 -30.69 9.31 2.81
N GLY A 494 -29.61 9.05 3.56
CA GLY A 494 -29.44 7.85 4.39
C GLY A 494 -29.72 8.16 5.85
N PHE A 495 -30.74 7.51 6.42
CA PHE A 495 -31.19 7.64 7.80
C PHE A 495 -30.04 7.77 8.83
N GLU A 496 -30.01 8.90 9.54
CA GLU A 496 -29.17 9.09 10.72
C GLU A 496 -29.61 8.12 11.83
N THR A 497 -28.66 7.34 12.34
CA THR A 497 -28.72 6.84 13.71
C THR A 497 -27.59 7.49 14.50
N SER A 498 -27.89 8.70 14.97
CA SER A 498 -27.43 9.36 16.20
C SER A 498 -26.04 9.00 16.74
N SER A 499 -25.13 9.99 16.79
CA SER A 499 -24.90 10.79 18.02
C SER A 499 -23.56 11.53 17.94
N GLU A 500 -23.54 12.75 17.42
CA GLU A 500 -22.47 13.71 17.70
C GLU A 500 -23.10 15.07 17.99
N SER A 501 -23.01 15.48 19.26
CA SER A 501 -23.35 16.82 19.71
C SER A 501 -22.20 17.75 19.34
N GLU A 502 -22.37 18.51 18.26
CA GLU A 502 -21.51 19.65 17.92
C GLU A 502 -21.79 20.78 18.92
N VAL A 503 -20.76 21.19 19.67
CA VAL A 503 -20.75 22.46 20.40
C VAL A 503 -19.96 23.43 19.56
N ASP A 504 -20.66 24.19 18.73
CA ASP A 504 -20.10 25.31 17.99
C ASP A 504 -20.10 26.54 18.91
N GLY A 505 -18.91 27.07 19.19
CA GLY A 505 -18.67 28.10 20.19
C GLY A 505 -18.02 29.34 19.59
N GLU A 506 -18.81 30.18 18.92
CA GLU A 506 -18.52 31.60 18.76
C GLU A 506 -19.79 32.38 19.11
N HIS A 507 -19.73 33.26 20.12
CA HIS A 507 -20.12 34.67 20.03
C HIS A 507 -19.99 35.41 21.39
N GLN A 508 -19.91 36.73 21.25
CA GLN A 508 -19.38 37.75 22.14
C GLN A 508 -20.20 38.09 23.41
N ILE A 509 -19.49 38.75 24.32
CA ILE A 509 -19.88 39.39 25.59
C ILE A 509 -20.89 40.54 25.38
N ASP A 510 -21.98 40.63 26.17
CA ASP A 510 -22.28 41.69 27.19
C ASP A 510 -23.69 41.49 27.84
N PRO A 511 -24.09 42.20 28.92
CA PRO A 511 -24.80 41.61 30.07
C PRO A 511 -26.21 42.20 30.30
N GLU A 512 -27.06 41.52 31.09
CA GLU A 512 -27.99 42.12 32.08
C GLU A 512 -29.08 41.13 32.54
N ALA A 513 -29.19 41.03 33.86
CA ALA A 513 -30.41 40.96 34.69
C ALA A 513 -31.56 39.95 34.41
N GLY A 514 -31.85 39.14 35.43
CA GLY A 514 -33.19 38.62 35.76
C GLY A 514 -33.20 37.11 36.05
N SER A 515 -33.23 36.64 37.30
CA SER A 515 -34.47 36.40 38.09
C SER A 515 -35.33 35.27 37.46
N MET A 516 -35.72 34.13 38.07
CA MET A 516 -35.87 33.67 39.46
C MET A 516 -36.24 32.16 39.46
N GLY A 517 -36.03 31.47 40.59
CA GLY A 517 -36.82 30.32 41.07
C GLY A 517 -36.13 28.95 40.94
N SER A 518 -35.57 28.30 41.97
CA SER A 518 -36.01 27.93 43.34
C SER A 518 -36.28 26.42 43.43
N GLY A 519 -35.70 25.77 44.44
CA GLY A 519 -35.93 24.37 44.78
C GLY A 519 -34.88 23.82 45.75
N ASP A 520 -34.86 24.33 46.98
CA ASP A 520 -34.02 23.92 48.12
C ASP A 520 -34.28 22.47 48.57
N THR A 521 -33.31 21.82 49.21
CA THR A 521 -33.33 21.58 50.68
C THR A 521 -32.11 20.78 51.20
N GLU A 522 -31.32 21.50 52.01
CA GLU A 522 -30.79 21.19 53.35
C GLU A 522 -29.93 19.92 53.64
N GLY A 523 -28.76 20.19 54.23
CA GLY A 523 -27.86 19.25 54.92
C GLY A 523 -28.40 18.77 56.29
N PRO A 524 -27.53 18.40 57.27
CA PRO A 524 -26.51 19.32 57.77
C PRO A 524 -25.15 18.69 58.12
N GLU A 525 -24.22 19.61 58.37
CA GLU A 525 -22.90 19.45 59.00
C GLU A 525 -23.08 19.32 60.52
N ASP A 526 -22.17 18.61 61.22
CA ASP A 526 -21.37 19.20 62.32
C ASP A 526 -20.60 18.17 63.18
N GLU A 527 -19.50 18.70 63.72
CA GLU A 527 -18.73 18.36 64.92
C GLU A 527 -17.54 17.37 64.87
N ALA A 528 -16.38 17.97 65.16
CA ALA A 528 -15.13 17.34 65.54
C ALA A 528 -15.14 16.91 67.04
N HIS A 529 -14.34 15.90 67.41
CA HIS A 529 -13.31 15.94 68.47
C HIS A 529 -12.73 14.54 68.82
N SER A 530 -11.39 14.49 68.84
CA SER A 530 -10.47 13.78 69.76
C SER A 530 -10.20 12.25 69.73
N SER A 531 -8.94 11.94 69.38
CA SER A 531 -7.92 11.10 70.07
C SER A 531 -7.98 9.55 70.17
N SER A 532 -6.83 8.97 69.79
CA SER A 532 -6.08 7.81 70.31
C SER A 532 -6.55 6.37 70.07
N ASP A 533 -5.66 5.65 69.37
CA ASP A 533 -5.09 4.32 69.60
C ASP A 533 -5.89 3.02 69.35
N ASP A 534 -5.36 2.28 68.36
CA ASP A 534 -5.03 0.84 68.28
C ASP A 534 -5.94 -0.23 68.92
N ILE A 535 -6.31 -1.26 68.11
CA ILE A 535 -5.77 -2.64 68.20
C ILE A 535 -6.53 -3.61 67.26
N SER A 536 -5.74 -4.19 66.35
CA SER A 536 -5.73 -5.55 65.74
C SER A 536 -6.98 -6.21 65.13
N SER A 537 -6.77 -6.78 63.93
CA SER A 537 -7.14 -8.18 63.66
C SER A 537 -6.11 -8.87 62.76
N LYS A 538 -5.76 -10.10 63.14
CA LYS A 538 -4.68 -10.97 62.65
C LYS A 538 -5.00 -11.66 61.31
N ALA A 539 -3.95 -11.98 60.55
CA ALA A 539 -3.85 -13.24 59.81
C ALA A 539 -2.37 -13.69 59.70
N ASP A 540 -2.10 -14.88 60.21
CA ASP A 540 -0.81 -15.58 60.29
C ASP A 540 -0.26 -16.05 58.93
N GLY A 541 1.06 -16.22 58.80
CA GLY A 541 1.64 -16.85 57.61
C GLY A 541 3.17 -16.95 57.42
N ASN A 542 3.98 -16.99 58.49
CA ASN A 542 5.24 -17.76 58.62
C ASN A 542 6.26 -17.82 57.43
N TRP A 543 7.32 -16.99 57.47
CA TRP A 543 8.58 -17.21 56.72
C TRP A 543 9.75 -17.54 57.67
N PRO A 544 10.69 -18.44 57.31
CA PRO A 544 11.54 -19.17 58.28
C PRO A 544 12.84 -18.46 58.71
N TRP A 545 12.93 -17.13 58.64
CA TRP A 545 14.13 -16.38 59.08
C TRP A 545 13.83 -15.31 60.15
N ALA A 546 12.67 -15.37 60.83
CA ALA A 546 12.25 -14.39 61.84
C ALA A 546 12.99 -14.47 63.20
N HIS A 547 14.14 -15.14 63.25
CA HIS A 547 15.00 -15.21 64.42
C HIS A 547 16.43 -14.80 64.07
N LEU A 548 16.60 -13.55 63.68
CA LEU A 548 17.79 -12.77 64.01
C LEU A 548 17.28 -11.53 64.74
N GLU A 549 17.76 -11.35 65.96
CA GLU A 549 17.44 -10.21 66.82
C GLU A 549 17.55 -8.89 66.05
N GLU A 550 16.57 -8.01 66.20
CA GLU A 550 16.67 -6.63 65.72
C GLU A 550 17.93 -5.98 66.33
N PRO A 551 18.88 -5.47 65.52
CA PRO A 551 19.94 -4.67 66.07
C PRO A 551 19.33 -3.34 66.57
N PRO A 552 19.87 -2.78 67.66
CA PRO A 552 19.31 -1.60 68.30
C PRO A 552 19.38 -0.39 67.37
N HIS A 553 18.35 0.45 67.44
CA HIS A 553 18.20 1.74 66.76
C HIS A 553 19.52 2.48 66.48
N THR A 554 19.98 2.45 65.23
CA THR A 554 21.12 3.26 64.74
C THR A 554 20.68 4.69 64.45
N ARG A 555 20.78 5.56 65.46
CA ARG A 555 20.86 7.01 65.26
C ARG A 555 22.28 7.38 64.79
N SER A 556 22.60 7.14 63.52
CA SER A 556 23.67 7.78 62.73
C SER A 556 23.79 7.04 61.40
N ASP A 557 23.39 7.65 60.27
CA ASP A 557 23.80 7.10 58.96
C ASP A 557 23.67 8.10 57.80
N VAL A 558 22.69 9.01 57.84
CA VAL A 558 22.46 9.98 56.75
C VAL A 558 23.65 10.93 56.52
N ASP A 559 24.29 11.40 57.60
CA ASP A 559 25.45 12.30 57.47
C ASP A 559 26.70 11.55 56.99
N CYS A 560 26.83 10.27 57.33
CA CYS A 560 27.88 9.39 56.82
C CYS A 560 27.70 9.15 55.32
N ASP A 561 26.48 8.82 54.90
CA ASP A 561 26.10 8.68 53.49
C ASP A 561 26.39 9.95 52.69
N ARG A 562 26.01 11.13 53.21
CA ARG A 562 26.31 12.41 52.57
C ARG A 562 27.81 12.67 52.48
N HIS A 563 28.56 12.37 53.54
CA HIS A 563 30.01 12.51 53.53
C HIS A 563 30.64 11.59 52.49
N HIS A 564 30.23 10.32 52.45
CA HIS A 564 30.70 9.35 51.47
C HIS A 564 30.34 9.76 50.03
N ALA A 565 29.14 10.30 49.79
CA ALA A 565 28.74 10.82 48.48
C ALA A 565 29.63 11.98 48.01
N ARG A 566 30.03 12.88 48.92
CA ARG A 566 30.96 13.99 48.60
C ARG A 566 32.36 13.49 48.26
N GLU A 567 32.88 12.52 49.02
CA GLU A 567 34.18 11.91 48.73
C GLU A 567 34.14 11.16 47.39
N PHE A 568 33.08 10.39 47.15
CA PHE A 568 32.83 9.75 45.86
C PHE A 568 32.82 10.76 44.70
N ALA A 569 32.12 11.90 44.84
CA ALA A 569 32.08 12.93 43.79
C ALA A 569 33.46 13.55 43.49
N LYS A 570 34.33 13.67 44.52
CA LYS A 570 35.72 14.11 44.34
C LYS A 570 36.55 13.09 43.57
N VAL A 571 36.47 11.80 43.96
CA VAL A 571 37.20 10.72 43.29
C VAL A 571 36.72 10.54 41.84
N LEU A 572 35.40 10.64 41.61
CA LEU A 572 34.79 10.64 40.28
C LEU A 572 35.43 11.72 39.39
N SER A 573 35.51 12.95 39.89
CA SER A 573 36.00 14.10 39.13
C SER A 573 37.52 14.08 38.92
N ASN A 574 38.29 13.74 39.96
CA ASN A 574 39.75 13.86 39.95
C ASN A 574 40.44 12.63 39.35
N ASP A 575 39.93 11.43 39.62
CA ASP A 575 40.62 10.18 39.33
C ASP A 575 39.99 9.41 38.16
N LEU A 576 38.66 9.33 38.11
CA LEU A 576 37.97 8.54 37.08
C LEU A 576 37.88 9.28 35.74
N VAL A 577 37.29 10.48 35.72
CA VAL A 577 36.99 11.20 34.46
C VAL A 577 38.24 11.41 33.60
N GLY A 578 39.36 11.80 34.19
CA GLY A 578 40.62 12.01 33.46
C GLY A 578 41.16 10.75 32.77
N ASN A 579 40.83 9.56 33.29
CA ASN A 579 41.17 8.29 32.66
C ASN A 579 40.16 7.90 31.57
N LEU A 580 38.87 8.09 31.81
CA LEU A 580 37.81 7.81 30.82
C LEU A 580 37.98 8.63 29.54
N LEU A 581 38.42 9.89 29.66
CA LEU A 581 38.66 10.78 28.50
C LEU A 581 39.80 10.33 27.58
N LYS A 582 40.66 9.40 28.02
CA LYS A 582 41.78 8.86 27.20
C LYS A 582 41.39 7.62 26.41
N LEU A 583 40.26 7.00 26.75
CA LEU A 583 39.79 5.75 26.15
C LEU A 583 39.15 6.00 24.78
N LYS A 584 39.24 5.01 23.88
CA LYS A 584 38.86 5.17 22.47
C LYS A 584 37.65 4.34 22.07
N ALA A 585 37.25 3.36 22.88
CA ALA A 585 36.08 2.53 22.64
C ALA A 585 35.11 2.56 23.83
N SER A 586 33.80 2.56 23.52
CA SER A 586 32.73 2.55 24.53
C SER A 586 32.82 1.35 25.47
N VAL A 587 33.32 0.21 24.98
CA VAL A 587 33.57 -1.00 25.78
C VAL A 587 34.66 -0.77 26.84
N GLU A 588 35.74 -0.08 26.48
CA GLU A 588 36.82 0.23 27.45
C GLU A 588 36.31 1.19 28.53
N VAL A 589 35.46 2.16 28.15
CA VAL A 589 34.84 3.10 29.08
C VAL A 589 33.92 2.37 30.07
N ASP A 590 33.07 1.46 29.56
CA ASP A 590 32.19 0.63 30.39
C ASP A 590 32.98 -0.24 31.37
N GLU A 591 34.02 -0.94 30.89
CA GLU A 591 34.91 -1.76 31.74
C GLU A 591 35.58 -0.91 32.85
N ALA A 592 36.05 0.29 32.52
CA ALA A 592 36.67 1.18 33.50
C ALA A 592 35.69 1.69 34.57
N ILE A 593 34.42 1.94 34.22
CA ILE A 593 33.38 2.33 35.19
C ILE A 593 33.02 1.13 36.08
N GLN A 594 32.93 -0.08 35.53
CA GLN A 594 32.68 -1.31 36.31
C GLN A 594 33.83 -1.59 37.29
N GLU A 595 35.07 -1.46 36.85
CA GLU A 595 36.25 -1.61 37.71
C GLU A 595 36.27 -0.54 38.81
N PHE A 596 35.97 0.70 38.47
CA PHE A 596 35.83 1.79 39.43
C PHE A 596 34.77 1.50 40.50
N ALA A 597 33.59 1.05 40.08
CA ALA A 597 32.51 0.71 41.00
C ALA A 597 32.90 -0.44 41.95
N SER A 598 33.59 -1.46 41.43
CA SER A 598 34.12 -2.56 42.25
C SER A 598 35.15 -2.06 43.27
N ASN A 599 36.08 -1.18 42.85
CA ASN A 599 37.13 -0.64 43.71
C ASN A 599 36.55 0.23 44.84
N ILE A 600 35.54 1.06 44.58
CA ILE A 600 34.86 1.85 45.62
C ILE A 600 34.19 0.94 46.66
N CYS A 601 33.52 -0.13 46.22
CA CYS A 601 32.92 -1.10 47.13
C CYS A 601 33.96 -1.88 47.95
N GLN A 602 35.09 -2.25 47.34
CA GLN A 602 36.20 -2.91 48.04
C GLN A 602 36.85 -1.99 49.07
N GLN A 603 37.11 -0.72 48.74
CA GLN A 603 37.66 0.27 49.67
C GLN A 603 36.71 0.54 50.84
N ASN A 604 35.41 0.64 50.58
CA ASN A 604 34.41 0.77 51.63
C ASN A 604 34.42 -0.45 52.57
N SER A 605 34.62 -1.65 52.03
CA SER A 605 34.74 -2.89 52.82
C SER A 605 36.05 -2.99 53.62
N LEU A 606 37.13 -2.36 53.16
CA LEU A 606 38.46 -2.38 53.80
C LEU A 606 38.62 -1.33 54.90
N ASN A 607 37.79 -0.29 54.93
CA ASN A 607 37.74 0.70 56.02
C ASN A 607 37.11 0.14 57.31
N TYR A 608 36.88 -1.17 57.38
CA TYR A 608 36.38 -1.88 58.54
C TYR A 608 37.42 -1.89 59.67
N SER A 609 37.21 -1.03 60.68
CA SER A 609 37.77 -1.24 62.01
C SER A 609 36.62 -1.68 62.93
N ASP A 610 36.87 -2.68 63.79
CA ASP A 610 35.89 -3.37 64.65
C ASP A 610 35.03 -2.47 65.58
N TYR A 611 35.17 -1.14 65.53
CA TYR A 611 34.51 -0.19 66.44
C TYR A 611 33.85 1.04 65.78
N ASP A 612 33.88 1.22 64.45
CA ASP A 612 33.20 2.35 63.78
C ASP A 612 31.90 1.91 63.07
N TYR A 613 30.75 2.32 63.61
CA TYR A 613 29.41 2.12 63.05
C TYR A 613 29.09 3.06 61.84
N ASN A 614 30.10 3.59 61.16
CA ASN A 614 29.95 4.58 60.08
C ASN A 614 30.18 3.95 58.70
N LEU A 615 29.39 2.93 58.34
CA LEU A 615 29.55 2.23 57.07
C LEU A 615 28.32 2.43 56.17
N THR A 616 28.49 3.22 55.11
CA THR A 616 27.46 3.37 54.08
C THR A 616 27.25 2.05 53.35
N ALA A 617 25.99 1.60 53.23
CA ALA A 617 25.64 0.40 52.49
C ALA A 617 25.74 0.64 50.97
N LEU A 618 26.63 -0.10 50.30
CA LEU A 618 26.91 0.05 48.86
C LEU A 618 26.96 -1.32 48.19
N ASN A 619 26.56 -1.37 46.92
CA ASN A 619 26.87 -2.46 46.01
C ASN A 619 27.43 -1.91 44.69
N ALA A 620 28.23 -2.72 44.01
CA ALA A 620 28.92 -2.30 42.79
C ALA A 620 27.94 -1.87 41.69
N ASP A 621 26.81 -2.57 41.53
CA ASP A 621 25.78 -2.19 40.55
C ASP A 621 25.18 -0.82 40.85
N GLY A 622 24.95 -0.51 42.14
CA GLY A 622 24.46 0.80 42.58
C GLY A 622 25.46 1.92 42.27
N ILE A 623 26.74 1.72 42.60
CA ILE A 623 27.80 2.69 42.29
C ILE A 623 27.99 2.86 40.77
N TYR A 624 27.93 1.78 40.00
CA TYR A 624 28.00 1.82 38.54
C TYR A 624 26.87 2.68 37.96
N LEU A 625 25.62 2.42 38.36
CA LEU A 625 24.44 3.20 37.91
C LEU A 625 24.53 4.66 38.34
N ALA A 626 24.91 4.93 39.60
CA ALA A 626 25.07 6.29 40.09
C ALA A 626 26.19 7.06 39.36
N THR A 627 27.30 6.38 39.03
CA THR A 627 28.39 6.95 38.23
C THR A 627 27.89 7.34 36.85
N TYR A 628 27.17 6.43 36.17
CA TYR A 628 26.62 6.67 34.85
C TYR A 628 25.63 7.85 34.87
N SER A 629 24.65 7.84 35.78
CA SER A 629 23.66 8.92 35.90
C SER A 629 24.28 10.27 36.27
N ALA A 630 25.32 10.29 37.12
CA ALA A 630 26.03 11.51 37.49
C ALA A 630 26.78 12.12 36.30
N LEU A 631 27.47 11.30 35.50
CA LEU A 631 28.18 11.76 34.30
C LEU A 631 27.22 12.21 33.19
N LEU A 632 26.08 11.52 33.01
CA LEU A 632 25.04 11.92 32.07
C LEU A 632 24.42 13.26 32.45
N LEU A 633 24.07 13.44 33.73
CA LEU A 633 23.55 14.72 34.24
C LEU A 633 24.58 15.85 34.05
N ALA A 634 25.85 15.60 34.38
CA ALA A 634 26.92 16.58 34.18
C ALA A 634 27.07 17.00 32.71
N LEU A 635 26.98 16.04 31.77
CA LEU A 635 27.02 16.33 30.33
C LEU A 635 25.85 17.20 29.89
N GLN A 636 24.63 16.91 30.36
CA GLN A 636 23.44 17.70 30.05
C GLN A 636 23.53 19.13 30.61
N LEU A 637 23.98 19.28 31.87
CA LEU A 637 24.19 20.58 32.51
C LEU A 637 25.25 21.40 31.80
N MET A 638 26.38 20.77 31.44
CA MET A 638 27.45 21.43 30.69
C MET A 638 26.98 21.93 29.32
N LYS A 639 26.17 21.15 28.61
CA LYS A 639 25.56 21.58 27.34
C LYS A 639 24.57 22.72 27.48
N ALA A 640 23.81 22.71 28.56
CA ALA A 640 22.84 23.75 28.85
C ALA A 640 23.52 25.06 29.31
N GLY A 641 24.85 25.08 29.47
CA GLY A 641 25.61 26.24 29.93
C GLY A 641 25.54 26.46 31.44
N HIS A 642 25.08 25.48 32.22
CA HIS A 642 24.87 25.61 33.68
C HIS A 642 26.16 25.97 34.45
N TYR A 643 27.32 25.57 33.93
CA TYR A 643 28.62 25.84 34.55
C TYR A 643 29.33 27.08 33.98
N ASP A 644 28.72 27.80 33.04
CA ASP A 644 29.32 29.01 32.47
C ASP A 644 29.01 30.23 33.35
N GLU A 645 29.93 31.20 33.45
CA GLU A 645 29.80 32.33 34.38
C GLU A 645 28.66 33.34 34.04
N ASN A 646 27.87 33.09 33.00
CA ASN A 646 26.77 33.96 32.56
C ASN A 646 25.46 33.60 33.29
N HIS A 647 24.93 34.56 34.06
CA HIS A 647 23.84 34.40 35.03
C HIS A 647 22.42 34.35 34.42
N GLU A 648 22.21 33.69 33.28
CA GLU A 648 20.83 33.38 32.86
C GLU A 648 20.34 32.11 33.58
N PRO A 649 19.09 32.09 34.07
CA PRO A 649 18.55 30.91 34.72
C PRO A 649 18.39 29.79 33.68
N VAL A 650 19.31 28.83 33.71
CA VAL A 650 19.27 27.63 32.89
C VAL A 650 18.29 26.62 33.49
N LEU A 651 17.44 26.02 32.64
CA LEU A 651 16.54 24.95 33.06
C LEU A 651 17.34 23.69 33.40
N ILE A 652 17.25 23.23 34.64
CA ILE A 652 17.91 21.98 35.06
C ILE A 652 17.18 20.80 34.40
N PRO A 653 17.88 19.94 33.64
CA PRO A 653 17.27 18.92 32.78
C PRO A 653 16.63 17.77 33.55
N LEU A 654 17.06 17.52 34.80
CA LEU A 654 16.57 16.43 35.63
C LEU A 654 16.41 16.92 37.07
N SER A 655 15.23 16.77 37.66
CA SER A 655 15.03 17.12 39.08
C SER A 655 15.73 16.12 40.01
N GLU A 656 16.01 16.56 41.25
CA GLU A 656 16.63 15.71 42.28
C GLU A 656 15.85 14.40 42.50
N GLN A 657 14.51 14.46 42.51
CA GLN A 657 13.67 13.28 42.70
C GLN A 657 13.73 12.34 41.49
N GLN A 658 13.75 12.88 40.27
CA GLN A 658 13.90 12.08 39.05
C GLN A 658 15.29 11.41 38.99
N PHE A 659 16.36 12.09 39.42
CA PHE A 659 17.70 11.52 39.53
C PHE A 659 17.72 10.32 40.48
N VAL A 660 17.20 10.47 41.70
CA VAL A 660 17.12 9.37 42.68
C VAL A 660 16.33 8.18 42.12
N THR A 661 15.18 8.48 41.51
CA THR A 661 14.29 7.47 40.94
C THR A 661 14.95 6.72 39.78
N SER A 662 15.72 7.42 38.93
CA SER A 662 16.42 6.81 37.79
C SER A 662 17.42 5.72 38.22
N VAL A 663 18.04 5.87 39.39
CA VAL A 663 19.01 4.90 39.91
C VAL A 663 18.32 3.80 40.71
N GLN A 664 17.39 4.15 41.61
CA GLN A 664 16.74 3.16 42.50
C GLN A 664 15.72 2.27 41.78
N ASN A 665 15.05 2.79 40.74
CA ASN A 665 14.05 2.05 39.96
C ASN A 665 14.60 1.52 38.63
N ALA A 666 15.92 1.37 38.50
CA ALA A 666 16.57 0.84 37.30
C ALA A 666 16.29 -0.66 37.03
N GLY A 667 15.54 -1.35 37.89
CA GLY A 667 15.25 -2.78 37.77
C GLY A 667 16.38 -3.70 38.23
N VAL A 668 17.44 -3.14 38.84
CA VAL A 668 18.59 -3.83 39.44
C VAL A 668 18.59 -3.55 40.94
N LEU A 669 19.08 -4.50 41.75
CA LEU A 669 19.17 -4.33 43.20
C LEU A 669 20.21 -3.23 43.52
N VAL A 670 19.79 -2.15 44.17
CA VAL A 670 20.65 -1.01 44.53
C VAL A 670 20.59 -0.77 46.03
N TYR A 671 21.74 -0.69 46.70
CA TYR A 671 21.83 -0.45 48.15
C TYR A 671 21.98 1.03 48.53
N LEU A 672 22.22 1.90 47.54
CA LEU A 672 22.38 3.34 47.75
C LEU A 672 21.12 3.97 48.35
N SER A 673 21.28 4.64 49.49
CA SER A 673 20.19 5.38 50.12
C SER A 673 19.79 6.59 49.27
N SER A 674 18.54 7.03 49.39
CA SER A 674 18.07 8.23 48.68
C SER A 674 18.83 9.48 49.15
N ALA A 675 19.29 9.53 50.40
CA ALA A 675 20.08 10.65 50.90
C ALA A 675 21.47 10.73 50.24
N TRP A 676 22.11 9.58 50.01
CA TRP A 676 23.37 9.48 49.29
C TRP A 676 23.24 10.02 47.85
N LEU A 677 22.20 9.58 47.13
CA LEU A 677 21.94 9.99 45.74
C LEU A 677 21.59 11.48 45.62
N ARG A 678 20.83 12.04 46.57
CA ARG A 678 20.54 13.48 46.61
C ARG A 678 21.81 14.30 46.81
N GLU A 679 22.69 13.88 47.71
CA GLU A 679 23.95 14.59 47.95
C GLU A 679 24.86 14.51 46.72
N LEU A 680 24.94 13.37 46.04
CA LEU A 680 25.65 13.23 44.78
C LEU A 680 25.09 14.20 43.73
N TYR A 681 23.78 14.26 43.56
CA TYR A 681 23.11 15.20 42.66
C TYR A 681 23.50 16.66 42.94
N GLN A 682 23.48 17.08 44.21
CA GLN A 682 23.91 18.42 44.61
C GLN A 682 25.40 18.67 44.32
N CYS A 683 26.26 17.67 44.51
CA CYS A 683 27.68 17.78 44.16
C CYS A 683 27.90 18.00 42.66
N ILE A 684 27.13 17.33 41.80
CA ILE A 684 27.18 17.50 40.35
C ILE A 684 26.65 18.88 39.92
N LEU A 685 25.59 19.39 40.56
CA LEU A 685 25.11 20.75 40.29
C LEU A 685 26.15 21.82 40.68
N ALA A 686 26.87 21.60 41.77
CA ALA A 686 27.84 22.55 42.30
C ALA A 686 29.17 22.55 41.52
N ASN A 687 29.63 21.39 41.06
CA ASN A 687 30.93 21.23 40.41
C ASN A 687 30.82 20.42 39.12
N ASN A 688 31.52 20.86 38.06
CA ASN A 688 31.55 20.15 36.78
C ASN A 688 32.59 19.01 36.80
N PRO A 689 32.19 17.73 36.91
CA PRO A 689 33.13 16.61 36.84
C PRO A 689 33.78 16.48 35.45
N LEU A 690 33.13 16.98 34.39
CA LEU A 690 33.59 16.96 33.00
C LEU A 690 34.36 18.23 32.60
N SER A 691 34.85 19.02 33.57
CA SER A 691 35.60 20.26 33.31
C SER A 691 36.81 20.07 32.37
N LEU A 692 37.44 18.90 32.42
CA LEU A 692 38.58 18.53 31.56
C LEU A 692 38.19 18.31 30.09
N LEU A 693 36.91 18.07 29.77
CA LEU A 693 36.45 17.80 28.40
C LEU A 693 36.67 19.01 27.47
N LYS A 694 36.45 20.24 27.95
CA LYS A 694 36.69 21.49 27.19
C LYS A 694 38.16 21.64 26.76
N SER A 695 39.10 21.02 27.46
CA SER A 695 40.54 21.04 27.11
C SER A 695 40.89 20.04 26.01
N VAL A 696 40.16 18.92 25.93
CA VAL A 696 40.38 17.83 24.97
C VAL A 696 39.79 18.15 23.59
N GLU A 697 38.64 18.82 23.54
CA GLU A 697 37.99 19.26 22.27
C GLU A 697 38.82 20.27 21.47
N ASN A 698 39.75 20.99 22.11
CA ASN A 698 40.53 22.07 21.50
C ASN A 698 41.85 21.62 20.84
N THR A 699 42.31 20.38 21.10
CA THR A 699 43.65 19.92 20.66
C THR A 699 43.64 19.00 19.45
N ASP A 700 42.58 18.25 19.25
CA ASP A 700 42.36 17.42 18.06
C ASP A 700 40.84 17.36 17.88
N GLY A 701 40.31 17.49 16.66
CA GLY A 701 38.89 17.28 16.36
C GLY A 701 38.47 15.80 16.52
N SER A 702 38.91 15.15 17.60
CA SER A 702 38.89 13.72 17.87
C SER A 702 37.67 13.36 18.72
N HIS A 703 36.93 12.39 18.21
CA HIS A 703 35.90 11.58 18.86
C HIS A 703 36.24 11.22 20.32
N CYS A 704 35.26 11.34 21.22
CA CYS A 704 35.37 11.01 22.65
C CYS A 704 34.39 9.89 23.02
N ALA A 705 34.92 8.67 23.23
CA ALA A 705 34.10 7.48 23.47
C ALA A 705 33.20 7.58 24.71
N LEU A 706 33.63 8.34 25.74
CA LEU A 706 32.80 8.62 26.91
C LEU A 706 31.56 9.44 26.54
N VAL A 707 31.73 10.49 25.75
CA VAL A 707 30.63 11.36 25.32
C VAL A 707 29.66 10.60 24.42
N ASP A 708 30.18 9.80 23.50
CA ASP A 708 29.39 8.97 22.59
C ASP A 708 28.58 7.91 23.36
N MET A 709 29.19 7.23 24.33
CA MET A 709 28.49 6.28 25.21
C MET A 709 27.38 6.96 26.03
N LEU A 710 27.63 8.16 26.58
CA LEU A 710 26.64 8.92 27.33
C LEU A 710 25.47 9.40 26.45
N TYR A 711 25.74 9.81 25.20
CA TYR A 711 24.67 10.09 24.24
C TYR A 711 23.86 8.86 23.88
N ASP A 712 24.52 7.75 23.62
CA ASP A 712 23.91 6.51 23.17
C ASP A 712 22.96 5.95 24.24
N ALA A 713 23.41 5.87 25.50
CA ALA A 713 22.57 5.32 26.58
C ALA A 713 21.68 6.35 27.26
N GLY A 714 21.97 7.66 27.15
CA GLY A 714 21.08 8.73 27.60
C GLY A 714 20.02 9.16 26.58
N GLY A 715 20.13 8.75 25.31
CA GLY A 715 19.22 9.16 24.24
C GLY A 715 19.30 10.66 23.86
N VAL A 716 20.28 11.40 24.40
CA VAL A 716 20.45 12.86 24.22
C VAL A 716 21.45 13.24 23.12
N GLY A 717 21.80 12.27 22.27
CA GLY A 717 22.67 12.47 21.12
C GLY A 717 22.02 13.30 20.01
N PRO A 718 22.82 13.85 19.08
CA PRO A 718 22.32 14.56 17.90
C PRO A 718 21.55 13.64 16.94
N THR A 719 21.69 12.33 17.09
CA THR A 719 21.00 11.31 16.31
C THR A 719 20.50 10.18 17.21
N GLN A 720 19.47 9.47 16.77
CA GLN A 720 18.97 8.27 17.47
C GLN A 720 19.78 7.00 17.16
N MET A 721 20.84 7.11 16.36
CA MET A 721 21.65 5.95 15.98
C MET A 721 22.85 5.86 16.92
N LEU A 722 23.18 4.63 17.33
CA LEU A 722 24.36 4.39 18.15
C LEU A 722 25.63 4.88 17.42
N SER A 723 26.49 5.54 18.16
CA SER A 723 27.70 6.20 17.65
C SER A 723 28.63 5.19 16.97
N ASP A 724 28.80 4.00 17.56
CA ASP A 724 29.58 2.90 16.97
C ASP A 724 28.95 2.35 15.69
N TRP A 725 27.61 2.30 15.61
CA TRP A 725 26.91 1.89 14.39
C TRP A 725 27.15 2.90 13.27
N GLN A 726 27.12 4.20 13.57
CA GLN A 726 27.39 5.24 12.57
C GLN A 726 28.81 5.16 12.04
N ARG A 727 29.77 4.86 12.92
CA ARG A 727 31.17 4.62 12.53
C ARG A 727 31.33 3.37 11.68
N LEU A 728 30.70 2.27 12.05
CA LEU A 728 30.68 1.07 11.20
C LEU A 728 30.02 1.37 9.85
N GLN A 729 28.95 2.17 9.85
CA GLN A 729 28.30 2.58 8.62
C GLN A 729 29.19 3.49 7.77
N SER A 730 29.99 4.39 8.36
CA SER A 730 30.91 5.25 7.60
C SER A 730 32.05 4.43 6.97
N VAL A 731 32.50 3.37 7.63
CA VAL A 731 33.47 2.40 7.08
C VAL A 731 32.83 1.53 5.98
N VAL A 732 31.57 1.12 6.13
CA VAL A 732 30.82 0.35 5.12
C VAL A 732 30.40 1.22 3.91
N ARG A 733 30.19 2.54 4.12
CA ARG A 733 29.87 3.56 3.10
C ARG A 733 31.07 3.96 2.22
N ILE A 734 32.14 3.17 2.18
CA ILE A 734 33.07 3.18 1.04
C ILE A 734 32.36 2.74 -0.26
N GLN A 735 31.08 2.32 -0.19
CA GLN A 735 30.18 2.25 -1.35
C GLN A 735 29.84 3.66 -1.89
N SER A 736 29.98 3.80 -3.21
CA SER A 736 29.84 5.00 -4.05
C SER A 736 28.77 6.02 -3.62
N GLU A 737 29.03 7.30 -3.88
CA GLU A 737 28.02 8.37 -3.73
C GLU A 737 26.70 7.97 -4.42
N PRO A 738 25.55 8.22 -3.77
CA PRO A 738 24.27 7.81 -4.32
C PRO A 738 23.99 8.55 -5.62
N THR A 739 23.55 7.81 -6.66
CA THR A 739 23.19 8.41 -7.94
C THR A 739 21.99 9.34 -7.80
N ILE A 740 21.82 10.29 -8.74
CA ILE A 740 20.65 11.20 -8.74
C ILE A 740 19.31 10.44 -8.75
N LYS A 741 19.27 9.28 -9.40
CA LYS A 741 18.12 8.36 -9.44
C LYS A 741 17.87 7.72 -8.08
N GLN A 742 18.92 7.25 -7.40
CA GLN A 742 18.82 6.71 -6.04
C GLN A 742 18.35 7.77 -5.04
N LEU A 743 18.80 9.02 -5.19
CA LEU A 743 18.32 10.13 -4.37
C LEU A 743 16.82 10.40 -4.58
N ALA A 744 16.37 10.44 -5.84
CA ALA A 744 14.95 10.60 -6.15
C ALA A 744 14.10 9.42 -5.62
N ALA A 745 14.60 8.18 -5.76
CA ALA A 745 13.92 6.99 -5.24
C ALA A 745 13.78 7.03 -3.70
N LYS A 746 14.84 7.41 -2.97
CA LYS A 746 14.77 7.59 -1.50
C LYS A 746 13.79 8.69 -1.09
N LYS A 747 13.77 9.81 -1.81
CA LYS A 747 12.80 10.90 -1.58
C LYS A 747 11.36 10.39 -1.76
N LEU A 748 11.07 9.71 -2.86
CA LEU A 748 9.75 9.14 -3.13
C LEU A 748 9.31 8.14 -2.05
N ALA A 749 10.22 7.23 -1.67
CA ALA A 749 9.93 6.24 -0.64
C ALA A 749 9.66 6.90 0.72
N ARG A 750 10.42 7.94 1.09
CA ARG A 750 10.17 8.74 2.29
C ARG A 750 8.82 9.47 2.25
N ARG A 751 8.45 10.05 1.10
CA ARG A 751 7.14 10.71 0.92
C ARG A 751 5.99 9.75 1.17
N LEU A 752 6.01 8.59 0.51
CA LEU A 752 4.96 7.57 0.62
C LEU A 752 4.87 7.00 2.03
N LEU A 753 6.02 6.67 2.64
CA LEU A 753 6.07 6.07 3.97
C LEU A 753 5.59 7.03 5.06
N THR A 754 5.98 8.31 4.99
CA THR A 754 5.47 9.33 5.93
C THR A 754 4.00 9.64 5.71
N CYS A 755 3.49 9.55 4.48
CA CYS A 755 2.08 9.77 4.16
C CYS A 755 1.14 8.70 4.75
N CYS A 756 1.60 7.46 4.90
CA CYS A 756 0.77 6.36 5.40
C CYS A 756 1.21 5.80 6.76
N TRP A 757 2.17 6.42 7.47
CA TRP A 757 2.83 5.78 8.62
C TRP A 757 1.84 5.29 9.69
N ASP A 758 0.97 6.17 10.19
CA ASP A 758 0.06 5.82 11.27
C ASP A 758 -0.99 4.78 10.82
N SER A 759 -1.64 4.99 9.68
CA SER A 759 -2.60 4.05 9.10
C SER A 759 -1.98 2.68 8.83
N MET A 760 -0.74 2.65 8.34
CA MET A 760 0.02 1.43 8.11
C MET A 760 0.26 0.69 9.42
N VAL A 761 0.69 1.38 10.47
CA VAL A 761 0.88 0.78 11.80
C VAL A 761 -0.44 0.26 12.35
N THR A 762 -1.55 1.00 12.20
CA THR A 762 -2.90 0.56 12.59
C THR A 762 -3.28 -0.75 11.88
N VAL A 763 -3.14 -0.82 10.56
CA VAL A 763 -3.47 -2.00 9.75
C VAL A 763 -2.63 -3.22 10.15
N LEU A 764 -1.31 -3.04 10.26
CA LEU A 764 -0.40 -4.12 10.65
C LEU A 764 -0.65 -4.59 12.09
N THR A 765 -0.94 -3.67 13.01
CA THR A 765 -1.26 -4.01 14.41
C THR A 765 -2.57 -4.79 14.51
N ALA A 766 -3.58 -4.42 13.72
CA ALA A 766 -4.84 -5.15 13.71
C ALA A 766 -4.70 -6.59 13.21
N GLY A 767 -3.72 -6.87 12.35
CA GLY A 767 -3.36 -8.24 11.94
C GLY A 767 -2.64 -9.07 13.02
N LEU A 768 -2.21 -8.45 14.13
CA LEU A 768 -1.59 -9.12 15.29
C LEU A 768 -2.56 -9.55 16.40
N GLY A 769 -3.88 -9.42 16.19
CA GLY A 769 -4.90 -9.74 17.21
C GLY A 769 -4.77 -11.13 17.85
N GLU A 770 -5.35 -11.32 19.05
CA GLU A 770 -5.13 -12.50 19.89
C GLU A 770 -5.34 -13.82 19.11
N VAL A 771 -4.24 -14.56 18.94
CA VAL A 771 -4.31 -15.96 18.52
C VAL A 771 -4.92 -16.70 19.71
N ASP A 772 -6.24 -16.96 19.65
CA ASP A 772 -6.96 -17.74 20.65
C ASP A 772 -6.18 -19.03 20.99
N ASP A 773 -5.45 -19.02 22.10
CA ASP A 773 -4.78 -20.20 22.64
C ASP A 773 -5.86 -21.04 23.32
N SER A 774 -6.72 -21.67 22.51
CA SER A 774 -7.74 -22.61 23.00
C SER A 774 -7.05 -23.90 23.48
N ARG A 775 -6.40 -23.81 24.64
CA ARG A 775 -6.04 -24.96 25.48
C ARG A 775 -7.25 -25.53 26.21
N THR A 776 -8.40 -24.88 26.16
CA THR A 776 -9.65 -25.30 26.80
C THR A 776 -10.58 -26.16 25.93
N ALA A 777 -10.28 -26.42 24.65
CA ALA A 777 -11.07 -27.33 23.81
C ALA A 777 -10.55 -28.79 23.77
N ARG A 778 -9.79 -29.24 24.77
CA ARG A 778 -9.26 -30.61 24.83
C ARG A 778 -10.05 -31.58 25.71
N LEU A 779 -11.32 -31.29 25.99
CA LEU A 779 -12.16 -32.17 26.80
C LEU A 779 -13.62 -32.27 26.33
N VAL A 780 -13.84 -32.65 25.06
CA VAL A 780 -15.12 -33.24 24.64
C VAL A 780 -14.88 -34.53 23.86
N LYS A 781 -15.05 -35.63 24.60
CA LYS A 781 -15.40 -37.00 24.25
C LYS A 781 -15.43 -37.41 22.77
N LEU A 782 -14.59 -38.43 22.51
CA LEU A 782 -14.81 -39.56 21.61
C LEU A 782 -16.29 -39.85 21.27
N SER A 783 -16.69 -39.62 20.02
CA SER A 783 -17.63 -40.53 19.34
C SER A 783 -17.35 -40.55 17.83
N LYS A 784 -17.23 -41.78 17.31
CA LYS A 784 -16.98 -42.09 15.90
C LYS A 784 -18.23 -41.78 15.07
N LYS A 785 -18.10 -41.02 13.96
CA LYS A 785 -18.34 -41.46 12.57
C LYS A 785 -18.60 -40.28 11.61
N THR A 786 -17.81 -40.28 10.53
CA THR A 786 -18.15 -39.79 9.17
C THR A 786 -18.41 -38.29 8.99
N LEU A 787 -17.42 -37.58 8.44
CA LEU A 787 -17.52 -36.77 7.20
C LEU A 787 -16.20 -36.00 6.98
N ARG A 788 -15.58 -36.19 5.81
CA ARG A 788 -14.44 -35.39 5.35
C ARG A 788 -14.94 -33.96 5.08
N VAL A 789 -14.66 -33.03 5.99
CA VAL A 789 -14.76 -31.58 5.74
C VAL A 789 -13.34 -31.00 5.74
N LYS A 790 -13.03 -30.25 4.67
CA LYS A 790 -11.76 -29.56 4.43
C LYS A 790 -11.35 -28.72 5.66
N LYS A 791 -10.23 -29.09 6.25
CA LYS A 791 -9.49 -28.33 7.27
C LYS A 791 -8.84 -27.10 6.59
N LYS A 792 -9.59 -26.02 6.35
CA LYS A 792 -9.06 -24.77 5.72
C LYS A 792 -9.16 -23.51 6.59
N ALA A 793 -9.83 -23.56 7.75
CA ALA A 793 -10.11 -22.35 8.54
C ALA A 793 -9.03 -21.97 9.58
N ARG A 794 -8.11 -22.88 9.96
CA ARG A 794 -7.11 -22.62 11.02
C ARG A 794 -5.80 -21.98 10.51
N CYS A 795 -5.58 -21.94 9.19
CA CYS A 795 -4.32 -21.49 8.60
C CYS A 795 -4.28 -19.98 8.29
N SER A 796 -5.44 -19.31 8.26
CA SER A 796 -5.55 -17.90 7.83
C SER A 796 -5.00 -16.94 8.87
N GLY A 797 -5.31 -17.16 10.16
CA GLY A 797 -4.84 -16.30 11.25
C GLY A 797 -3.33 -16.35 11.47
N GLU A 798 -2.71 -17.53 11.44
CA GLU A 798 -1.25 -17.68 11.55
C GLU A 798 -0.50 -17.01 10.38
N ALA A 799 -1.06 -17.10 9.17
CA ALA A 799 -0.48 -16.45 7.99
C ALA A 799 -0.62 -14.93 8.07
N LEU A 800 -1.79 -14.41 8.49
CA LEU A 800 -2.02 -12.98 8.68
C LEU A 800 -1.09 -12.40 9.74
N TYR A 801 -0.93 -13.09 10.87
CA TYR A 801 -0.01 -12.72 11.94
C TYR A 801 1.44 -12.66 11.46
N ALA A 802 1.89 -13.69 10.72
CA ALA A 802 3.23 -13.72 10.15
C ALA A 802 3.47 -12.59 9.14
N LEU A 803 2.53 -12.34 8.22
CA LEU A 803 2.61 -11.22 7.27
C LEU A 803 2.65 -9.87 7.99
N SER A 804 1.89 -9.72 9.08
CA SER A 804 1.85 -8.48 9.85
C SER A 804 3.20 -8.20 10.53
N LEU A 805 3.83 -9.22 11.12
CA LEU A 805 5.18 -9.12 11.67
C LEU A 805 6.24 -8.82 10.59
N GLU A 806 6.12 -9.46 9.42
CA GLU A 806 7.00 -9.18 8.28
C GLU A 806 6.87 -7.73 7.81
N GLY A 807 5.64 -7.21 7.70
CA GLY A 807 5.37 -5.81 7.41
C GLY A 807 5.97 -4.85 8.45
N LEU A 808 5.82 -5.15 9.75
CA LEU A 808 6.42 -4.33 10.81
C LEU A 808 7.95 -4.34 10.73
N HIS A 809 8.57 -5.49 10.47
CA HIS A 809 10.01 -5.59 10.27
C HIS A 809 10.46 -4.80 9.02
N ALA A 810 9.70 -4.87 7.93
CA ALA A 810 9.99 -4.13 6.71
C ALA A 810 9.90 -2.62 6.93
N ALA A 811 8.89 -2.14 7.66
CA ALA A 811 8.73 -0.74 8.05
C ALA A 811 9.88 -0.25 8.95
N ALA A 812 10.33 -1.05 9.93
CA ALA A 812 11.50 -0.74 10.75
C ALA A 812 12.81 -0.68 9.94
N THR A 813 12.95 -1.56 8.93
CA THR A 813 14.12 -1.55 8.04
C THR A 813 14.14 -0.31 7.15
N LEU A 814 12.98 0.08 6.62
CA LEU A 814 12.82 1.27 5.79
C LEU A 814 13.02 2.55 6.59
N SER A 815 12.53 2.63 7.82
CA SER A 815 12.71 3.81 8.66
C SER A 815 14.19 4.11 8.91
N ASN A 816 15.01 3.07 9.11
CA ASN A 816 16.47 3.19 9.19
C ASN A 816 17.10 3.65 7.85
N SER A 817 16.64 3.09 6.74
CA SER A 817 17.17 3.42 5.39
C SER A 817 16.82 4.84 4.94
N LEU A 818 15.71 5.39 5.46
CA LEU A 818 15.14 6.67 5.06
C LEU A 818 15.37 7.79 6.08
N ASN A 819 16.11 7.57 7.17
CA ASN A 819 16.31 8.53 8.27
C ASN A 819 15.02 8.93 9.02
N LEU A 820 14.14 7.96 9.29
CA LEU A 820 12.88 8.10 10.01
C LEU A 820 12.89 7.31 11.33
N GLN A 821 14.05 7.16 11.96
CA GLN A 821 14.22 6.37 13.19
C GLN A 821 13.26 6.81 14.30
N HIS A 822 12.95 8.11 14.37
CA HIS A 822 12.06 8.69 15.37
C HIS A 822 10.62 8.14 15.33
N LEU A 823 10.20 7.57 14.20
CA LEU A 823 8.90 6.93 14.06
C LEU A 823 8.91 5.45 14.46
N ALA A 824 10.09 4.81 14.49
CA ALA A 824 10.23 3.38 14.62
C ALA A 824 9.95 2.84 16.04
N GLY A 825 9.93 3.69 17.07
CA GLY A 825 9.77 3.27 18.47
C GLY A 825 8.53 2.41 18.71
N LYS A 826 7.35 2.85 18.21
CA LYS A 826 6.10 2.07 18.31
C LYS A 826 6.21 0.69 17.65
N ILE A 827 6.80 0.63 16.46
CA ILE A 827 6.98 -0.61 15.69
C ILE A 827 7.94 -1.57 16.42
N LEU A 828 9.07 -1.06 16.90
CA LEU A 828 10.06 -1.86 17.62
C LEU A 828 9.48 -2.41 18.92
N ASN A 829 8.68 -1.63 19.64
CA ASN A 829 7.97 -2.09 20.83
C ASN A 829 6.95 -3.19 20.50
N LEU A 830 6.16 -3.02 19.42
CA LEU A 830 5.21 -4.05 18.95
C LEU A 830 5.92 -5.35 18.60
N ILE A 831 7.04 -5.28 17.86
CA ILE A 831 7.86 -6.45 17.50
C ILE A 831 8.41 -7.10 18.77
N ALA A 832 9.03 -6.33 19.67
CA ALA A 832 9.62 -6.84 20.91
C ALA A 832 8.56 -7.54 21.78
N THR A 833 7.41 -6.91 21.97
CA THR A 833 6.30 -7.45 22.75
C THR A 833 5.82 -8.79 22.16
N ASN A 834 5.64 -8.87 20.84
CA ASN A 834 5.14 -10.08 20.18
C ASN A 834 6.18 -11.21 20.05
N VAL A 835 7.47 -10.87 19.97
CA VAL A 835 8.57 -11.85 19.90
C VAL A 835 8.95 -12.38 21.29
N CYS A 836 8.87 -11.53 22.32
CA CYS A 836 9.26 -11.87 23.69
C CYS A 836 8.13 -12.54 24.51
N LEU A 837 6.86 -12.24 24.21
CA LEU A 837 5.73 -12.95 24.83
C LEU A 837 5.55 -14.34 24.20
N ASN A 838 5.34 -15.35 25.05
CA ASN A 838 5.09 -16.76 24.65
C ASN A 838 3.73 -16.98 23.93
N SER A 839 3.05 -15.92 23.49
CA SER A 839 1.72 -15.93 22.87
C SER A 839 1.74 -16.14 21.34
N GLY A 840 2.90 -16.06 20.68
CA GLY A 840 3.05 -16.37 19.25
C GLY A 840 3.23 -17.88 18.94
N PRO A 841 2.92 -18.35 17.72
CA PRO A 841 3.14 -19.74 17.33
C PRO A 841 4.61 -20.12 17.45
N LYS A 842 4.90 -21.18 18.21
CA LYS A 842 6.26 -21.67 18.50
C LYS A 842 7.01 -22.07 17.23
N ARG A 843 7.74 -21.11 16.64
CA ARG A 843 8.80 -21.38 15.66
C ARG A 843 10.14 -20.92 16.19
N THR A 844 11.18 -21.57 15.68
CA THR A 844 12.59 -21.50 16.10
C THR A 844 13.05 -20.08 16.35
N ARG A 845 13.39 -19.78 17.62
CA ARG A 845 13.96 -18.50 18.05
C ARG A 845 15.19 -18.17 17.19
N PRO A 846 15.28 -16.98 16.56
CA PRO A 846 16.57 -16.45 16.15
C PRO A 846 17.44 -16.26 17.40
N ARG A 847 18.72 -16.58 17.27
CA ARG A 847 19.69 -16.66 18.38
C ARG A 847 20.15 -15.24 18.76
N TRP A 848 19.31 -14.50 19.47
CA TRP A 848 19.70 -13.24 20.11
C TRP A 848 20.40 -13.55 21.44
N SER A 849 21.52 -12.87 21.74
CA SER A 849 22.12 -12.98 23.07
C SER A 849 21.23 -12.28 24.09
N GLN A 850 21.06 -12.85 25.28
CA GLN A 850 20.24 -12.26 26.36
C GLN A 850 20.72 -10.85 26.77
N ALA A 851 21.98 -10.51 26.50
CA ALA A 851 22.56 -9.19 26.78
C ALA A 851 22.08 -8.12 25.78
N ASP A 852 21.88 -8.48 24.51
CA ASP A 852 21.43 -7.53 23.48
C ASP A 852 19.95 -7.18 23.64
N THR A 853 19.13 -8.15 24.08
CA THR A 853 17.71 -7.93 24.37
C THR A 853 17.52 -7.02 25.58
N ALA A 854 18.37 -7.13 26.61
CA ALA A 854 18.34 -6.26 27.78
C ALA A 854 18.79 -4.83 27.44
N LYS A 855 19.83 -4.67 26.62
CA LYS A 855 20.28 -3.34 26.13
C LYS A 855 19.21 -2.67 25.27
N MET A 856 18.50 -3.43 24.43
CA MET A 856 17.39 -2.91 23.61
C MET A 856 16.17 -2.53 24.47
N LEU A 857 15.87 -3.28 25.53
CA LEU A 857 14.77 -2.96 26.45
C LEU A 857 15.07 -1.74 27.34
N CYS A 858 16.30 -1.56 27.81
CA CYS A 858 16.73 -0.34 28.53
C CYS A 858 16.71 0.91 27.64
N ALA A 859 17.12 0.78 26.36
CA ALA A 859 17.05 1.89 25.41
C ALA A 859 15.60 2.29 25.08
N LEU A 860 14.68 1.32 25.07
CA LEU A 860 13.25 1.56 24.83
C LEU A 860 12.52 2.13 26.06
N SER A 861 12.94 1.81 27.30
CA SER A 861 12.30 2.36 28.50
C SER A 861 12.62 3.83 28.73
N HIS A 862 13.78 4.33 28.26
CA HIS A 862 14.14 5.75 28.36
C HIS A 862 13.62 6.62 27.20
N GLN A 863 13.07 6.01 26.14
CA GLN A 863 12.49 6.74 25.00
C GLN A 863 10.96 6.90 25.09
N ALA A 864 10.33 6.42 26.15
CA ALA A 864 8.88 6.43 26.34
C ALA A 864 8.37 7.51 27.33
N ASP A 865 9.26 8.36 27.86
CA ASP A 865 8.92 9.55 28.67
C ASP A 865 9.24 10.85 27.91
#